data_AF-K7LWC6-F1
#
_entry.id   AF-K7LWC6-F1
#
_cell.length_a   1.000
_cell.length_b   1.000
_cell.length_c   1.000
_cell.angle_alpha   90.00
_cell.angle_beta   90.00
_cell.angle_gamma   90.00
#
_symmetry.space_group_name_H-M   'P 1'
#
loop_
_entity.id
_entity.type
_entity.pdbx_description
1 polymer ?
#
loop_
_entity_poly.entity_id
_entity_poly.type
_entity_poly.pdbx_seq_one_letter_code
_entity_poly.pdbx_strand_id
1 'polypeptide(L)'
;MANFLAQFQTIKNTSDRLVISVEDVSDLWPTVKPAFEARLPFKRATLNNKTRNPVFVDTLPAEFILTTDSRLRSRFPQEQFLFWFREPYATVVLVTCEDLDEFKTILKPRLKLIVQNDEKEWFVVFVSKAHPANDQASKMAKKVYAKLEVEFNTKKRERCCKYDMHFPEAKFWEDLESKIMECIRNTLDRRVQFYEDEIRKLSEQRLMPVWNFCNFFILKESLAFMFEMAHLHEDALREYDELELCYLETVNMTGKQRDFGGADHGDDQAAFLNPGNKALTQIVQEDSFREFEFRQYLFACQSKLLFKLNRPIEAASRGYSFIISFSKSLALHERILPFCMREVWVTTACLALIKATTSNYNDGHVAPDIEKEFFRLLGDLYSLARVKFMRLAYLIGYGTDIERSPVNSASLSLLPWPKPAVWPSVPVDASTEVLEKEKLILQTTSRIKHFGIQRKPLPLEPTVLLREANRRRASLSAGNVPEMFDSRQGPMDGSGFDASTRMSPQKALASTMSRTNSSPGNFDSSIDQPMRLAEIFIAAEHALKQTISHTELWKSLSSSEEFEQKYLELTKGAADNYHGSWWKRHGVVLDGEIAAVAFKHGHFDQAAKSYEKVCALYAGEGWQDLLAEVLPNLAECQKSLNDQAGYLLSCVRLLSLDEGLFLTKERQAFQSEVVRLAHSEMKDPVPLDVSSLITFSGNPGPPLELCDRDPGILSVTVWSGFPDDITLDSMSLTLNATYNTDEGVKALKSSTAIVLHPGRNTITLDLPPQKPGSYVLGVLTGQIGQLRFRSHSFSKVGPEDSDDFMSYEKPAKPILKVFKPRALVDLDAAVSSALLINEDQWVGILVRPLNYSLKAAVLHIDTGPGLEIKELHVIEMETDADVQNDGAQIRTLNSDKKFERLTLHDGKIKFPNWASDTPSILWVLVCAISDTLSRGSSSATTRRESIVDGMRTIALKLVFGAFHNQIFERTLAVHFTYPFYVRTRVTDKCNDGTLLLQKLGSNPKA
;
A
#
# COMPACT_ATOMS: atom_id res chain seq x y z
N MET A 1 -25.76 40.59 31.07
CA MET A 1 -24.73 39.96 30.22
C MET A 1 -24.74 40.45 28.77
N ALA A 2 -25.88 40.41 28.07
CA ALA A 2 -25.96 40.80 26.64
C ALA A 2 -25.36 42.18 26.31
N ASN A 3 -25.59 43.19 27.14
CA ASN A 3 -24.99 44.53 26.98
C ASN A 3 -23.45 44.50 27.08
N PHE A 4 -22.88 43.69 27.98
CA PHE A 4 -21.42 43.57 28.12
C PHE A 4 -20.79 42.89 26.91
N LEU A 5 -21.43 41.87 26.34
CA LEU A 5 -20.94 41.19 25.13
C LEU A 5 -21.01 42.09 23.90
N ALA A 6 -22.11 42.85 23.73
CA ALA A 6 -22.25 43.84 22.67
C ALA A 6 -21.17 44.93 22.77
N GLN A 7 -20.97 45.47 23.97
CA GLN A 7 -19.92 46.45 24.23
C GLN A 7 -18.53 45.87 23.97
N PHE A 8 -18.23 44.67 24.48
CA PHE A 8 -16.96 43.99 24.27
C PHE A 8 -16.65 43.83 22.77
N GLN A 9 -17.60 43.31 22.00
CA GLN A 9 -17.41 43.11 20.57
C GLN A 9 -17.21 44.43 19.82
N THR A 10 -17.96 45.47 20.18
CA THR A 10 -17.78 46.81 19.61
C THR A 10 -16.37 47.34 19.87
N ILE A 11 -15.87 47.17 21.09
CA ILE A 11 -14.50 47.57 21.46
C ILE A 11 -13.48 46.74 20.66
N LYS A 12 -13.63 45.41 20.64
CA LYS A 12 -12.74 44.49 19.93
C LYS A 12 -12.61 44.83 18.44
N ASN A 13 -13.71 45.22 17.80
CA ASN A 13 -13.73 45.62 16.39
C ASN A 13 -13.08 47.00 16.12
N THR A 14 -12.91 47.83 17.14
CA THR A 14 -12.40 49.22 17.01
C THR A 14 -11.01 49.43 17.62
N SER A 15 -10.47 48.45 18.35
CA SER A 15 -9.24 48.60 19.15
C SER A 15 -8.26 47.46 18.88
N ASP A 16 -7.55 47.50 17.75
CA ASP A 16 -6.55 46.49 17.37
C ASP A 16 -5.11 46.85 17.78
N ARG A 17 -4.91 47.99 18.46
CA ARG A 17 -3.59 48.56 18.80
C ARG A 17 -3.49 48.94 20.27
N LEU A 18 -2.27 48.89 20.81
CA LEU A 18 -2.00 49.41 22.15
C LEU A 18 -2.11 50.94 22.16
N VAL A 19 -2.88 51.46 23.12
CA VAL A 19 -3.11 52.90 23.25
C VAL A 19 -2.04 53.54 24.13
N ILE A 20 -1.43 54.61 23.62
CA ILE A 20 -0.52 55.49 24.38
C ILE A 20 -1.19 56.86 24.47
N SER A 21 -1.52 57.29 25.69
CA SER A 21 -2.15 58.60 25.88
C SER A 21 -1.10 59.71 25.93
N VAL A 22 -1.40 60.85 25.32
CA VAL A 22 -0.56 62.04 25.31
C VAL A 22 -1.27 63.14 26.09
N GLU A 23 -0.66 63.53 27.21
CA GLU A 23 -1.08 64.68 28.01
C GLU A 23 -0.25 65.89 27.55
N ASP A 24 -0.88 66.78 26.78
CA ASP A 24 -0.23 67.94 26.21
C ASP A 24 -0.42 69.18 27.11
N VAL A 25 0.56 69.44 27.97
CA VAL A 25 0.48 70.51 28.97
C VAL A 25 0.74 71.89 28.34
N SER A 26 1.42 71.92 27.19
CA SER A 26 1.98 73.12 26.58
C SER A 26 1.63 73.30 25.09
N ASP A 27 0.56 72.63 24.62
CA ASP A 27 0.05 72.68 23.23
C ASP A 27 1.10 72.35 22.15
N LEU A 28 1.91 71.32 22.41
CA LEU A 28 3.05 70.90 21.58
C LEU A 28 2.71 69.76 20.61
N TRP A 29 1.67 68.98 20.88
CA TRP A 29 1.33 67.77 20.15
C TRP A 29 1.17 68.00 18.64
N PRO A 30 0.47 69.04 18.15
CA PRO A 30 0.35 69.29 16.70
C PRO A 30 1.70 69.41 15.98
N THR A 31 2.74 69.86 16.69
CA THR A 31 4.07 70.08 16.12
C THR A 31 4.91 68.80 16.14
N VAL A 32 4.85 68.02 17.23
CA VAL A 32 5.70 66.83 17.40
C VAL A 32 5.06 65.54 16.89
N LYS A 33 3.73 65.51 16.73
CA LYS A 33 2.95 64.35 16.30
C LYS A 33 3.53 63.62 15.09
N PRO A 34 3.89 64.29 13.96
CA PRO A 34 4.42 63.57 12.80
C PRO A 34 5.71 62.80 13.09
N ALA A 35 6.58 63.35 13.95
CA ALA A 35 7.84 62.72 14.31
C ALA A 35 7.63 61.52 15.26
N PHE A 36 6.64 61.59 16.15
CA PHE A 36 6.27 60.50 17.06
C PHE A 36 5.57 59.36 16.30
N GLU A 37 4.60 59.68 15.43
CA GLU A 37 3.85 58.68 14.65
C GLU A 37 4.75 57.97 13.62
N ALA A 38 5.80 58.62 13.12
CA ALA A 38 6.79 58.01 12.24
C ALA A 38 7.57 56.84 12.88
N ARG A 39 7.47 56.65 14.21
CA ARG A 39 8.10 55.54 14.95
C ARG A 39 7.20 54.31 15.06
N LEU A 40 5.92 54.43 14.70
CA LEU A 40 4.97 53.32 14.75
C LEU A 40 4.97 52.52 13.43
N PRO A 41 4.81 51.19 13.48
CA PRO A 41 4.81 50.34 14.68
C PRO A 41 6.22 50.23 15.28
N PHE A 42 6.30 50.09 16.60
CA PHE A 42 7.61 49.94 17.25
C PHE A 42 8.27 48.63 16.81
N LYS A 43 9.57 48.68 16.55
CA LYS A 43 10.34 47.51 16.12
C LYS A 43 11.10 46.92 17.31
N ARG A 44 11.21 45.59 17.37
CA ARG A 44 12.06 44.89 18.35
C ARG A 44 11.68 45.16 19.80
N ALA A 45 10.38 45.12 20.11
CA ALA A 45 9.90 45.31 21.48
C ALA A 45 10.20 44.08 22.35
N THR A 46 10.52 44.29 23.63
CA THR A 46 10.66 43.21 24.61
C THR A 46 9.54 43.34 25.64
N LEU A 47 8.64 42.37 25.67
CA LEU A 47 7.52 42.28 26.62
C LEU A 47 7.68 41.03 27.49
N ASN A 48 6.93 40.91 28.56
CA ASN A 48 6.88 39.69 29.37
C ASN A 48 5.70 38.83 28.92
N ASN A 49 5.93 37.53 28.75
CA ASN A 49 4.85 36.57 28.50
C ASN A 49 4.08 36.26 29.79
N LYS A 50 3.04 35.41 29.69
CA LYS A 50 2.24 34.99 30.85
C LYS A 50 3.09 34.43 32.00
N THR A 51 4.14 33.67 31.68
CA THR A 51 5.09 33.10 32.66
C THR A 51 6.14 34.09 33.19
N ARG A 52 6.01 35.39 32.90
CA ARG A 52 6.94 36.46 33.27
C ARG A 52 8.34 36.34 32.66
N ASN A 53 8.47 35.57 31.58
CA ASN A 53 9.68 35.49 30.79
C ASN A 53 9.71 36.58 29.71
N PRO A 54 10.85 37.24 29.46
CA PRO A 54 10.96 38.22 28.40
C PRO A 54 10.85 37.55 27.02
N VAL A 55 9.97 38.08 26.17
CA VAL A 55 9.72 37.65 24.80
C VAL A 55 9.94 38.81 23.85
N PHE A 56 10.57 38.50 22.72
CA PHE A 56 10.84 39.45 21.66
C PHE A 56 9.66 39.53 20.68
N VAL A 57 9.23 40.74 20.36
CA VAL A 57 8.15 41.04 19.43
C VAL A 57 8.72 41.89 18.29
N ASP A 58 8.69 41.35 17.07
CA ASP A 58 9.28 41.99 15.88
C ASP A 58 8.69 43.37 15.61
N THR A 59 7.36 43.46 15.65
CA THR A 59 6.58 44.67 15.42
C THR A 59 5.45 44.77 16.44
N LEU A 60 5.37 45.90 17.13
CA LEU A 60 4.34 46.19 18.12
C LEU A 60 3.46 47.35 17.64
N PRO A 61 2.22 47.09 17.19
CA PRO A 61 1.28 48.13 16.82
C PRO A 61 0.83 48.92 18.05
N ALA A 62 0.95 50.23 17.97
CA ALA A 62 0.43 51.15 18.97
C ALA A 62 -0.15 52.39 18.28
N GLU A 63 -0.87 53.20 19.04
CA GLU A 63 -1.34 54.51 18.60
C GLU A 63 -1.19 55.56 19.70
N PHE A 64 -0.91 56.79 19.30
CA PHE A 64 -0.89 57.94 20.21
C PHE A 64 -2.23 58.68 20.15
N ILE A 65 -2.85 58.90 21.31
CA ILE A 65 -4.13 59.60 21.42
C ILE A 65 -4.06 60.65 22.51
N LEU A 66 -4.66 61.83 22.32
CA LEU A 66 -4.68 62.84 23.37
C LEU A 66 -5.55 62.37 24.55
N THR A 67 -5.19 62.74 25.77
CA THR A 67 -6.03 62.49 26.97
C THR A 67 -7.39 63.18 26.89
N THR A 68 -7.53 64.18 26.02
CA THR A 68 -8.79 64.86 25.69
C THR A 68 -9.67 64.12 24.68
N ASP A 69 -9.21 63.01 24.10
CA ASP A 69 -9.97 62.22 23.13
C ASP A 69 -11.22 61.63 23.78
N SER A 70 -12.36 61.73 23.07
CA SER A 70 -13.65 61.16 23.47
C SER A 70 -13.57 59.67 23.83
N ARG A 71 -12.66 58.92 23.19
CA ARG A 71 -12.43 57.48 23.43
C ARG A 71 -11.88 57.19 24.83
N LEU A 72 -11.31 58.18 25.52
CA LEU A 72 -10.84 58.07 26.90
C LEU A 72 -11.77 58.73 27.92
N ARG A 73 -12.76 59.52 27.49
CA ARG A 73 -13.60 60.39 28.36
C ARG A 73 -14.87 59.75 28.90
N SER A 74 -15.37 58.66 28.32
CA SER A 74 -16.55 57.95 28.85
C SER A 74 -16.08 56.70 29.58
N ARG A 75 -16.27 56.52 30.90
CA ARG A 75 -16.55 55.22 31.58
C ARG A 75 -16.98 55.33 33.04
N PHE A 76 -17.87 54.42 33.43
CA PHE A 76 -18.41 54.17 34.77
C PHE A 76 -17.44 53.34 35.65
N PRO A 77 -17.38 53.53 36.98
CA PRO A 77 -16.30 52.99 37.83
C PRO A 77 -16.22 51.45 37.96
N GLN A 78 -17.31 50.70 37.73
CA GLN A 78 -17.33 49.23 37.91
C GLN A 78 -17.01 48.44 36.63
N GLU A 79 -17.22 49.03 35.44
CA GLU A 79 -16.98 48.38 34.13
C GLU A 79 -15.50 48.47 33.70
N GLN A 80 -14.69 49.22 34.45
CA GLN A 80 -13.33 49.59 34.09
C GLN A 80 -12.37 48.39 34.07
N PHE A 81 -12.58 47.41 34.95
CA PHE A 81 -11.67 46.28 35.12
C PHE A 81 -11.91 45.12 34.15
N LEU A 82 -13.16 44.90 33.70
CA LEU A 82 -13.52 43.87 32.71
C LEU A 82 -12.93 44.15 31.31
N PHE A 83 -12.80 45.44 30.99
CA PHE A 83 -12.31 45.93 29.71
C PHE A 83 -11.03 46.75 29.86
N TRP A 84 -10.22 46.42 30.88
CA TRP A 84 -9.03 47.18 31.24
C TRP A 84 -7.99 47.22 30.11
N PHE A 85 -8.07 46.30 29.14
CA PHE A 85 -7.23 46.30 27.94
C PHE A 85 -7.40 47.54 27.05
N ARG A 86 -8.54 48.26 27.14
CA ARG A 86 -8.80 49.50 26.40
C ARG A 86 -8.05 50.71 26.97
N GLU A 87 -7.74 50.69 28.27
CA GLU A 87 -7.11 51.82 28.93
C GLU A 87 -5.66 52.03 28.42
N PRO A 88 -5.14 53.27 28.39
CA PRO A 88 -3.79 53.55 27.93
C PRO A 88 -2.73 52.71 28.65
N TYR A 89 -1.74 52.21 27.91
CA TYR A 89 -0.63 51.41 28.43
C TYR A 89 0.55 52.29 28.91
N ALA A 90 0.63 53.51 28.39
CA ALA A 90 1.60 54.52 28.78
C ALA A 90 0.99 55.92 28.61
N THR A 91 1.40 56.86 29.48
CA THR A 91 1.04 58.28 29.39
C THR A 91 2.29 59.12 29.12
N VAL A 92 2.34 59.76 27.96
CA VAL A 92 3.39 60.71 27.59
C VAL A 92 2.95 62.10 28.02
N VAL A 93 3.69 62.73 28.94
CA VAL A 93 3.41 64.10 29.37
C VAL A 93 4.35 65.05 28.63
N LEU A 94 3.80 65.84 27.71
CA LEU A 94 4.57 66.82 26.93
C LEU A 94 4.61 68.16 27.64
N VAL A 95 5.81 68.66 27.89
CA VAL A 95 6.02 69.93 28.58
C VAL A 95 7.10 70.76 27.90
N THR A 96 6.97 72.08 27.94
CA THR A 96 8.07 73.00 27.65
C THR A 96 8.14 74.06 28.74
N CYS A 97 9.33 74.60 28.99
CA CYS A 97 9.55 75.64 29.99
C CYS A 97 10.89 76.33 29.70
N GLU A 98 10.88 77.64 29.56
CA GLU A 98 12.07 78.44 29.23
C GLU A 98 12.62 79.19 30.46
N ASP A 99 11.79 79.39 31.49
CA ASP A 99 12.13 80.10 32.72
C ASP A 99 12.15 79.20 33.97
N LEU A 100 13.09 79.47 34.89
CA LEU A 100 13.28 78.67 36.10
C LEU A 100 12.27 78.96 37.21
N ASP A 101 11.69 80.14 37.25
CA ASP A 101 10.68 80.52 38.24
C ASP A 101 9.28 80.07 37.78
N GLU A 102 9.00 80.12 36.47
CA GLU A 102 7.84 79.45 35.85
C GLU A 102 7.84 77.94 36.15
N PHE A 103 8.99 77.28 36.02
CA PHE A 103 9.11 75.86 36.37
C PHE A 103 8.68 75.58 37.82
N LYS A 104 9.17 76.39 38.78
CA LYS A 104 8.89 76.16 40.22
C LYS A 104 7.45 76.48 40.60
N THR A 105 6.88 77.55 40.02
CA THR A 105 5.60 78.12 40.46
C THR A 105 4.41 77.55 39.71
N ILE A 106 4.57 77.18 38.44
CA ILE A 106 3.45 76.75 37.57
C ILE A 106 3.63 75.29 37.12
N LEU A 107 4.73 74.98 36.42
CA LEU A 107 4.87 73.68 35.76
C LEU A 107 5.02 72.53 36.77
N LYS A 108 5.87 72.70 37.81
CA LYS A 108 6.12 71.67 38.83
C LYS A 108 4.84 71.29 39.60
N PRO A 109 4.05 72.23 40.16
CA PRO A 109 2.78 71.88 40.81
C PRO A 109 1.80 71.18 39.87
N ARG A 110 1.69 71.63 38.61
CA ARG A 110 0.81 71.02 37.61
C ARG A 110 1.23 69.59 37.26
N LEU A 111 2.52 69.35 37.04
CA LEU A 111 3.06 68.02 36.80
C LEU A 111 2.80 67.09 37.99
N LYS A 112 3.01 67.56 39.23
CA LYS A 112 2.70 66.78 40.44
C LYS A 112 1.23 66.35 40.50
N LEU A 113 0.30 67.21 40.07
CA LEU A 113 -1.12 66.87 40.03
C LEU A 113 -1.42 65.80 38.95
N ILE A 114 -0.80 65.88 37.78
CA ILE A 114 -0.99 64.93 36.69
C ILE A 114 -0.46 63.53 37.08
N VAL A 115 0.70 63.49 37.75
CA VAL A 115 1.38 62.23 38.10
C VAL A 115 0.95 61.64 39.45
N GLN A 116 0.01 62.26 40.16
CA GLN A 116 -0.52 61.77 41.45
C GLN A 116 -1.28 60.45 41.34
N ASN A 117 -1.74 60.08 40.14
CA ASN A 117 -2.46 58.83 39.93
C ASN A 117 -1.47 57.67 39.70
N ASP A 118 -1.23 56.88 40.75
CA ASP A 118 -0.33 55.72 40.73
C ASP A 118 -0.81 54.55 39.83
N GLU A 119 -2.08 54.57 39.40
CA GLU A 119 -2.63 53.53 38.52
C GLU A 119 -2.13 53.65 37.08
N LYS A 120 -1.72 54.85 36.64
CA LYS A 120 -1.24 55.11 35.27
C LYS A 120 0.28 55.08 35.21
N GLU A 121 0.84 54.32 34.28
CA GLU A 121 2.27 54.44 33.95
C GLU A 121 2.51 55.67 33.07
N TRP A 122 3.45 56.52 33.48
CA TRP A 122 3.72 57.81 32.83
C TRP A 122 5.21 58.08 32.69
N PHE A 123 5.56 58.98 31.77
CA PHE A 123 6.87 59.62 31.69
C PHE A 123 6.73 61.00 31.05
N VAL A 124 7.71 61.88 31.28
CA VAL A 124 7.71 63.28 30.86
C VAL A 124 8.69 63.48 29.70
N VAL A 125 8.21 64.08 28.63
CA VAL A 125 9.02 64.54 27.51
C VAL A 125 9.15 66.05 27.61
N PHE A 126 10.35 66.53 27.94
CA PHE A 126 10.67 67.94 27.94
C PHE A 126 11.06 68.38 26.52
N VAL A 127 10.25 69.24 25.92
CA VAL A 127 10.44 69.78 24.58
C VAL A 127 11.17 71.12 24.68
N SER A 128 12.42 71.14 24.21
CA SER A 128 13.26 72.33 24.13
C SER A 128 12.97 73.10 22.84
N LYS A 129 12.43 74.32 22.98
CA LYS A 129 12.23 75.29 21.90
C LYS A 129 13.46 76.17 21.63
N ALA A 130 14.51 76.04 22.43
CA ALA A 130 15.69 76.90 22.33
C ALA A 130 16.37 76.75 20.96
N HIS A 131 16.55 77.87 20.24
CA HIS A 131 17.28 77.88 18.98
C HIS A 131 18.80 77.68 19.24
N PRO A 132 19.54 76.90 18.42
CA PRO A 132 20.97 76.61 18.66
C PRO A 132 21.86 77.86 18.73
N ALA A 133 21.47 78.93 18.05
CA ALA A 133 22.17 80.22 18.06
C ALA A 133 21.99 81.02 19.37
N ASN A 134 21.06 80.62 20.25
CA ASN A 134 20.80 81.29 21.53
C ASN A 134 21.36 80.47 22.70
N ASP A 135 22.63 80.72 23.01
CA ASP A 135 23.39 79.98 24.02
C ASP A 135 22.81 80.15 25.45
N GLN A 136 22.18 81.29 25.74
CA GLN A 136 21.54 81.53 27.04
C GLN A 136 20.24 80.73 27.20
N ALA A 137 19.38 80.70 26.17
CA ALA A 137 18.16 79.88 26.18
C ALA A 137 18.49 78.38 26.27
N SER A 138 19.51 77.91 25.55
CA SER A 138 19.95 76.50 25.61
C SER A 138 20.48 76.10 27.00
N LYS A 139 21.26 76.97 27.66
CA LYS A 139 21.73 76.76 29.04
C LYS A 139 20.57 76.73 30.04
N MET A 140 19.57 77.60 29.86
CA MET A 140 18.37 77.61 30.72
C MET A 140 17.53 76.36 30.54
N ALA A 141 17.26 75.93 29.31
CA ALA A 141 16.54 74.69 29.02
C ALA A 141 17.26 73.45 29.63
N LYS A 142 18.59 73.39 29.57
CA LYS A 142 19.39 72.34 30.24
C LYS A 142 19.24 72.36 31.77
N LYS A 143 19.25 73.55 32.40
CA LYS A 143 19.06 73.69 33.85
C LYS A 143 17.65 73.29 34.30
N VAL A 144 16.62 73.65 33.53
CA VAL A 144 15.23 73.26 33.81
C VAL A 144 15.08 71.75 33.70
N TYR A 145 15.59 71.15 32.61
CA TYR A 145 15.56 69.70 32.41
C TYR A 145 16.26 68.93 33.55
N ALA A 146 17.45 69.36 33.97
CA ALA A 146 18.15 68.74 35.10
C ALA A 146 17.35 68.79 36.42
N LYS A 147 16.59 69.87 36.67
CA LYS A 147 15.68 69.94 37.84
C LYS A 147 14.48 69.02 37.70
N LEU A 148 13.98 68.84 36.47
CA LEU A 148 12.88 67.93 36.18
C LEU A 148 13.31 66.48 36.43
N GLU A 149 14.52 66.09 35.99
CA GLU A 149 15.10 64.79 36.29
C GLU A 149 15.22 64.53 37.79
N VAL A 150 15.74 65.48 38.56
CA VAL A 150 15.88 65.33 40.02
C VAL A 150 14.54 65.18 40.73
N GLU A 151 13.48 65.82 40.23
CA GLU A 151 12.16 65.78 40.87
C GLU A 151 11.36 64.53 40.53
N PHE A 152 11.45 64.02 39.29
CA PHE A 152 10.56 62.98 38.78
C PHE A 152 11.25 61.64 38.48
N ASN A 153 12.58 61.60 38.30
CA ASN A 153 13.29 60.32 38.23
C ASN A 153 13.45 59.72 39.62
N THR A 154 13.51 58.40 39.68
CA THR A 154 13.82 57.66 40.91
C THR A 154 15.04 56.77 40.67
N LYS A 155 15.67 56.28 41.75
CA LYS A 155 16.81 55.33 41.65
C LYS A 155 16.51 54.07 40.84
N LYS A 156 15.23 53.73 40.67
CA LYS A 156 14.77 52.52 39.98
C LYS A 156 14.17 52.80 38.60
N ARG A 157 13.77 54.06 38.30
CA ARG A 157 13.04 54.41 37.07
C ARG A 157 13.42 55.79 36.58
N GLU A 158 13.85 55.86 35.33
CA GLU A 158 14.05 57.12 34.60
C GLU A 158 12.76 57.50 33.89
N ARG A 159 12.14 58.59 34.33
CA ARG A 159 10.82 59.05 33.91
C ARG A 159 10.87 60.28 33.01
N CYS A 160 12.05 60.80 32.67
CA CYS A 160 12.20 62.06 31.93
C CYS A 160 13.09 61.85 30.71
N CYS A 161 12.72 62.45 29.58
CA CYS A 161 13.56 62.53 28.38
C CYS A 161 13.47 63.93 27.76
N LYS A 162 14.50 64.34 27.02
CA LYS A 162 14.59 65.66 26.38
C LYS A 162 14.49 65.56 24.86
N TYR A 163 13.49 66.22 24.28
CA TYR A 163 13.35 66.40 22.84
C TYR A 163 13.79 67.80 22.42
N ASP A 164 14.73 67.92 21.49
CA ASP A 164 15.15 69.22 20.93
C ASP A 164 14.49 69.45 19.55
N MET A 165 13.70 70.51 19.43
CA MET A 165 12.89 70.75 18.22
C MET A 165 13.72 71.16 17.01
N HIS A 166 14.85 71.84 17.22
CA HIS A 166 15.67 72.38 16.13
C HIS A 166 16.79 71.43 15.71
N PHE A 167 17.22 70.54 16.62
CA PHE A 167 18.24 69.53 16.33
C PHE A 167 17.95 68.22 17.08
N PRO A 168 17.01 67.39 16.59
CA PRO A 168 16.65 66.15 17.25
C PRO A 168 17.83 65.17 17.31
N GLU A 169 18.32 64.87 18.52
CA GLU A 169 19.38 63.88 18.70
C GLU A 169 18.86 62.48 18.35
N ALA A 170 19.63 61.68 17.61
CA ALA A 170 19.23 60.31 17.26
C ALA A 170 18.98 59.44 18.52
N LYS A 171 19.79 59.67 19.57
CA LYS A 171 19.73 58.97 20.85
C LYS A 171 18.43 59.23 21.63
N PHE A 172 17.76 60.37 21.41
CA PHE A 172 16.47 60.66 22.04
C PHE A 172 15.42 59.62 21.67
N TRP A 173 15.37 59.21 20.41
CA TRP A 173 14.35 58.27 19.94
C TRP A 173 14.53 56.88 20.57
N GLU A 174 15.77 56.42 20.72
CA GLU A 174 16.08 55.18 21.43
C GLU A 174 15.64 55.25 22.91
N ASP A 175 15.89 56.38 23.57
CA ASP A 175 15.50 56.61 24.95
C ASP A 175 13.98 56.71 25.13
N LEU A 176 13.31 57.42 24.22
CA LEU A 176 11.85 57.55 24.17
C LEU A 176 11.19 56.18 23.99
N GLU A 177 11.63 55.41 23.00
CA GLU A 177 11.10 54.07 22.74
C GLU A 177 11.34 53.14 23.93
N SER A 178 12.53 53.18 24.55
CA SER A 178 12.84 52.41 25.76
C SER A 178 11.88 52.72 26.92
N LYS A 179 11.62 54.00 27.19
CA LYS A 179 10.71 54.46 28.26
C LYS A 179 9.25 54.10 27.98
N ILE A 180 8.80 54.21 26.73
CA ILE A 180 7.47 53.75 26.31
C ILE A 180 7.35 52.24 26.53
N MET A 181 8.36 51.46 26.12
CA MET A 181 8.36 50.01 26.27
C MET A 181 8.36 49.58 27.73
N GLU A 182 9.10 50.26 28.59
CA GLU A 182 9.06 49.99 30.04
C GLU A 182 7.66 50.24 30.62
N CYS A 183 7.01 51.35 30.23
CA CYS A 183 5.64 51.66 30.67
C CYS A 183 4.64 50.61 30.18
N ILE A 184 4.70 50.24 28.89
CA ILE A 184 3.82 49.22 28.30
C ILE A 184 4.01 47.88 29.03
N ARG A 185 5.26 47.45 29.25
CA ARG A 185 5.58 46.18 29.93
C ARG A 185 5.02 46.16 31.35
N ASN A 186 5.28 47.21 32.14
CA ASN A 186 4.79 47.31 33.51
C ASN A 186 3.26 47.30 33.58
N THR A 187 2.59 48.04 32.69
CA THR A 187 1.12 48.07 32.64
C THR A 187 0.56 46.71 32.23
N LEU A 188 1.12 46.09 31.18
CA LEU A 188 0.72 44.76 30.73
C LEU A 188 0.85 43.73 31.86
N ASP A 189 1.98 43.73 32.57
CA ASP A 189 2.23 42.80 33.66
C ASP A 189 1.20 42.90 34.80
N ARG A 190 0.87 44.12 35.22
CA ARG A 190 -0.16 44.38 36.24
C ARG A 190 -1.54 43.92 35.79
N ARG A 191 -1.90 44.19 34.53
CA ARG A 191 -3.20 43.81 33.97
C ARG A 191 -3.34 42.30 33.82
N VAL A 192 -2.31 41.62 33.31
CA VAL A 192 -2.27 40.16 33.22
C VAL A 192 -2.47 39.55 34.60
N GLN A 193 -1.76 40.05 35.63
CA GLN A 193 -1.92 39.56 37.01
C GLN A 193 -3.37 39.67 37.49
N PHE A 194 -4.01 40.82 37.23
CA PHE A 194 -5.40 41.03 37.61
C PHE A 194 -6.36 40.05 36.94
N TYR A 195 -6.27 39.88 35.60
CA TYR A 195 -7.14 38.93 34.90
C TYR A 195 -6.91 37.50 35.39
N GLU A 196 -5.66 37.09 35.61
CA GLU A 196 -5.33 35.76 36.13
C GLU A 196 -5.93 35.51 37.51
N ASP A 197 -5.90 36.50 38.40
CA ASP A 197 -6.47 36.38 39.74
C ASP A 197 -8.00 36.30 39.71
N GLU A 198 -8.67 37.08 38.87
CA GLU A 198 -10.13 37.01 38.69
C GLU A 198 -10.58 35.70 38.02
N ILE A 199 -9.85 35.25 36.99
CA ILE A 199 -10.08 33.96 36.33
C ILE A 199 -9.89 32.81 37.33
N ARG A 200 -8.87 32.87 38.19
CA ARG A 200 -8.62 31.86 39.23
C ARG A 200 -9.79 31.78 40.21
N LYS A 201 -10.26 32.93 40.72
CA LYS A 201 -11.43 33.01 41.62
C LYS A 201 -12.68 32.37 41.00
N LEU A 202 -12.97 32.66 39.73
CA LEU A 202 -14.11 32.04 39.04
C LEU A 202 -13.88 30.55 38.77
N SER A 203 -12.67 30.13 38.45
CA SER A 203 -12.32 28.72 38.19
C SER A 203 -12.48 27.86 39.45
N GLU A 204 -12.11 28.37 40.62
CA GLU A 204 -12.31 27.68 41.91
C GLU A 204 -13.80 27.44 42.22
N GLN A 205 -14.67 28.33 41.71
CA GLN A 205 -16.12 28.23 41.87
C GLN A 205 -16.79 27.38 40.77
N ARG A 206 -16.06 26.77 39.84
CA ARG A 206 -16.60 26.14 38.62
C ARG A 206 -17.65 25.04 38.84
N LEU A 207 -17.62 24.38 39.99
CA LEU A 207 -18.58 23.32 40.35
C LEU A 207 -19.75 23.85 41.21
N MET A 208 -19.76 25.15 41.53
CA MET A 208 -20.79 25.76 42.34
C MET A 208 -21.96 26.24 41.46
N PRO A 209 -23.23 26.15 41.93
CA PRO A 209 -24.41 26.55 41.15
C PRO A 209 -24.45 28.05 40.78
N VAL A 210 -23.74 28.89 41.53
CA VAL A 210 -23.66 30.35 41.32
C VAL A 210 -22.71 30.71 40.16
N TRP A 211 -21.90 29.75 39.70
CA TRP A 211 -20.93 29.99 38.65
C TRP A 211 -21.58 30.24 37.30
N ASN A 212 -21.15 31.31 36.64
CA ASN A 212 -21.62 31.70 35.31
C ASN A 212 -20.46 31.65 34.32
N PHE A 213 -20.53 30.72 33.36
CA PHE A 213 -19.51 30.56 32.33
C PHE A 213 -19.36 31.80 31.43
N CYS A 214 -20.41 32.61 31.23
CA CYS A 214 -20.32 33.85 30.47
C CYS A 214 -19.35 34.86 31.11
N ASN A 215 -19.34 34.95 32.45
CA ASN A 215 -18.40 35.82 33.18
C ASN A 215 -16.97 35.29 33.10
N PHE A 216 -16.79 33.97 33.14
CA PHE A 216 -15.50 33.33 32.93
C PHE A 216 -14.98 33.57 31.50
N PHE A 217 -15.85 33.38 30.51
CA PHE A 217 -15.57 33.60 29.09
C PHE A 217 -15.11 35.02 28.82
N ILE A 218 -15.85 36.04 29.26
CA ILE A 218 -15.49 37.44 28.95
C ILE A 218 -14.13 37.84 29.54
N LEU A 219 -13.76 37.33 30.72
CA LEU A 219 -12.43 37.60 31.30
C LEU A 219 -11.31 36.89 30.52
N LYS A 220 -11.50 35.62 30.17
CA LYS A 220 -10.56 34.84 29.34
C LYS A 220 -10.38 35.46 27.96
N GLU A 221 -11.48 35.82 27.32
CA GLU A 221 -11.52 36.49 26.02
C GLU A 221 -10.84 37.87 26.08
N SER A 222 -11.08 38.67 27.13
CA SER A 222 -10.36 39.95 27.36
C SER A 222 -8.85 39.75 27.52
N LEU A 223 -8.42 38.72 28.25
CA LEU A 223 -7.01 38.40 28.43
C LEU A 223 -6.36 37.92 27.12
N ALA A 224 -7.01 37.02 26.39
CA ALA A 224 -6.55 36.54 25.10
C ALA A 224 -6.44 37.68 24.08
N PHE A 225 -7.42 38.58 24.06
CA PHE A 225 -7.41 39.76 23.21
C PHE A 225 -6.30 40.74 23.57
N MET A 226 -6.02 40.96 24.86
CA MET A 226 -4.88 41.75 25.32
C MET A 226 -3.55 41.19 24.82
N PHE A 227 -3.36 39.86 24.91
CA PHE A 227 -2.18 39.20 24.34
C PHE A 227 -2.14 39.34 22.81
N GLU A 228 -3.28 39.27 22.12
CA GLU A 228 -3.35 39.51 20.69
C GLU A 228 -2.92 40.94 20.32
N MET A 229 -3.39 41.97 21.02
CA MET A 229 -3.00 43.38 20.82
C MET A 229 -1.50 43.60 21.08
N ALA A 230 -0.93 42.89 22.05
CA ALA A 230 0.49 42.93 22.38
C ALA A 230 1.36 42.06 21.44
N HIS A 231 0.75 41.41 20.43
CA HIS A 231 1.40 40.46 19.53
C HIS A 231 2.03 39.24 20.23
N LEU A 232 1.61 38.94 21.45
CA LEU A 232 1.96 37.74 22.20
C LEU A 232 1.04 36.57 21.78
N HIS A 233 1.11 36.21 20.50
CA HIS A 233 0.16 35.27 19.89
C HIS A 233 0.17 33.86 20.49
N GLU A 234 1.32 33.39 20.99
CA GLU A 234 1.43 32.10 21.70
C GLU A 234 0.64 32.11 23.02
N ASP A 235 0.70 33.21 23.80
CA ASP A 235 -0.04 33.33 25.05
C ASP A 235 -1.54 33.45 24.76
N ALA A 236 -1.93 34.24 23.75
CA ALA A 236 -3.31 34.34 23.30
C ALA A 236 -3.88 32.97 22.87
N LEU A 237 -3.11 32.17 22.14
CA LEU A 237 -3.53 30.85 21.65
C LEU A 237 -3.79 29.89 22.83
N ARG A 238 -2.92 29.90 23.85
CA ARG A 238 -3.11 29.09 25.06
C ARG A 238 -4.38 29.45 25.81
N GLU A 239 -4.75 30.74 25.89
CA GLU A 239 -6.01 31.15 26.53
C GLU A 239 -7.24 30.58 25.82
N TYR A 240 -7.25 30.56 24.48
CA TYR A 240 -8.33 29.95 23.72
C TYR A 240 -8.36 28.42 23.84
N ASP A 241 -7.20 27.76 23.86
CA ASP A 241 -7.10 26.31 24.10
C ASP A 241 -7.64 25.92 25.49
N GLU A 242 -7.26 26.66 26.54
CA GLU A 242 -7.78 26.47 27.90
C GLU A 242 -9.30 26.74 27.99
N LEU A 243 -9.78 27.75 27.27
CA LEU A 243 -11.21 28.09 27.24
C LEU A 243 -12.05 27.00 26.54
N GLU A 244 -11.56 26.43 25.44
CA GLU A 244 -12.21 25.32 24.75
C GLU A 244 -12.31 24.08 25.65
N LEU A 245 -11.21 23.71 26.31
CA LEU A 245 -11.17 22.58 27.26
C LEU A 245 -12.14 22.82 28.42
N CYS A 246 -12.13 24.00 29.02
CA CYS A 246 -13.03 24.37 30.11
C CYS A 246 -14.49 24.22 29.68
N TYR A 247 -14.86 24.71 28.50
CA TYR A 247 -16.23 24.58 27.99
C TYR A 247 -16.67 23.12 27.84
N LEU A 248 -15.82 22.27 27.24
CA LEU A 248 -16.13 20.86 27.05
C LEU A 248 -16.31 20.12 28.39
N GLU A 249 -15.47 20.40 29.38
CA GLU A 249 -15.50 19.72 30.69
C GLU A 249 -16.65 20.17 31.59
N THR A 250 -16.92 21.48 31.63
CA THR A 250 -17.88 22.06 32.61
C THR A 250 -19.25 22.30 32.03
N VAL A 251 -19.33 22.81 30.79
CA VAL A 251 -20.61 23.21 30.20
C VAL A 251 -21.25 21.99 29.55
N ASN A 252 -20.54 21.24 28.70
CA ASN A 252 -21.14 20.12 27.96
C ASN A 252 -21.60 18.94 28.85
N MET A 253 -20.96 18.73 30.02
CA MET A 253 -21.30 17.63 30.94
C MET A 253 -22.56 17.86 31.80
N THR A 254 -23.10 19.08 31.87
CA THR A 254 -24.11 19.46 32.87
C THR A 254 -25.55 18.98 32.58
N GLY A 255 -25.79 18.21 31.51
CA GLY A 255 -27.06 17.51 31.25
C GLY A 255 -28.30 18.39 31.04
N LYS A 256 -28.17 19.72 31.10
CA LYS A 256 -29.24 20.66 30.76
C LYS A 256 -29.38 20.70 29.24
N GLN A 257 -30.57 20.43 28.73
CA GLN A 257 -30.89 20.56 27.32
C GLN A 257 -30.79 22.05 26.94
N ARG A 258 -29.75 22.41 26.19
CA ARG A 258 -29.49 23.76 25.69
C ARG A 258 -29.80 23.83 24.20
N ASP A 259 -30.02 25.04 23.71
CA ASP A 259 -30.06 25.25 22.27
C ASP A 259 -28.66 24.99 21.67
N PHE A 260 -28.62 24.11 20.67
CA PHE A 260 -27.38 23.76 19.99
C PHE A 260 -26.99 24.83 18.97
N GLY A 261 -27.95 25.53 18.35
CA GLY A 261 -27.72 26.43 17.22
C GLY A 261 -27.59 25.71 15.86
N GLY A 262 -27.14 26.42 14.83
CA GLY A 262 -26.91 25.85 13.49
C GLY A 262 -28.16 25.69 12.61
N ALA A 263 -29.25 26.38 12.97
CA ALA A 263 -30.50 26.40 12.20
C ALA A 263 -30.74 27.73 11.47
N ASP A 264 -29.86 28.74 11.66
CA ASP A 264 -30.00 30.02 10.97
C ASP A 264 -29.57 29.87 9.51
N HIS A 265 -30.23 30.61 8.61
CA HIS A 265 -29.84 30.60 7.19
C HIS A 265 -28.38 31.08 7.02
N GLY A 266 -27.55 30.27 6.37
CA GLY A 266 -26.11 30.53 6.20
C GLY A 266 -25.21 29.71 7.12
N ASP A 267 -25.76 29.04 8.13
CA ASP A 267 -24.97 28.19 9.06
C ASP A 267 -24.40 26.94 8.38
N ASP A 268 -24.91 26.57 7.22
CA ASP A 268 -24.41 25.47 6.39
C ASP A 268 -22.98 25.75 5.87
N GLN A 269 -22.57 27.02 5.86
CA GLN A 269 -21.21 27.44 5.56
C GLN A 269 -20.38 27.46 6.85
N ALA A 270 -19.36 26.60 6.90
CA ALA A 270 -18.48 26.51 8.04
C ALA A 270 -17.76 27.84 8.31
N ALA A 271 -18.07 28.45 9.46
CA ALA A 271 -17.57 29.76 9.86
C ALA A 271 -16.37 29.68 10.80
N PHE A 272 -15.87 28.48 11.07
CA PHE A 272 -14.79 28.18 12.02
C PHE A 272 -13.42 28.76 11.66
N LEU A 273 -13.28 29.52 10.58
CA LEU A 273 -12.06 30.28 10.24
C LEU A 273 -12.27 31.80 10.28
N ASN A 274 -13.50 32.26 10.54
CA ASN A 274 -13.86 33.67 10.60
C ASN A 274 -14.49 34.01 11.97
N PRO A 275 -13.71 34.55 12.93
CA PRO A 275 -14.20 34.92 14.25
C PRO A 275 -15.30 35.99 14.23
N GLY A 276 -15.39 36.75 13.14
CA GLY A 276 -16.36 37.84 12.95
C GLY A 276 -17.67 37.42 12.27
N ASN A 277 -17.90 36.12 12.04
CA ASN A 277 -19.06 35.67 11.26
C ASN A 277 -20.41 35.99 11.94
N LYS A 278 -20.52 35.76 13.25
CA LYS A 278 -21.71 36.10 14.05
C LYS A 278 -21.32 37.00 15.21
N ALA A 279 -22.25 37.84 15.66
CA ALA A 279 -22.05 38.67 16.82
C ALA A 279 -22.01 37.83 18.11
N LEU A 280 -21.20 38.20 19.10
CA LEU A 280 -21.14 37.48 20.39
C LEU A 280 -22.50 37.46 21.10
N THR A 281 -23.33 38.48 20.87
CA THR A 281 -24.73 38.53 21.33
C THR A 281 -25.64 37.52 20.64
N GLN A 282 -25.27 37.05 19.45
CA GLN A 282 -25.96 35.95 18.76
C GLN A 282 -25.41 34.60 19.22
N ILE A 283 -24.17 34.51 19.70
CA ILE A 283 -23.59 33.25 20.22
C ILE A 283 -24.12 32.96 21.63
N VAL A 284 -24.35 34.00 22.42
CA VAL A 284 -24.82 33.90 23.81
C VAL A 284 -26.26 34.36 23.94
N GLN A 285 -27.16 33.46 24.36
CA GLN A 285 -28.57 33.72 24.59
C GLN A 285 -28.93 33.42 26.06
N GLU A 286 -29.53 34.40 26.76
CA GLU A 286 -30.07 34.22 28.13
C GLU A 286 -29.09 33.52 29.11
N ASP A 287 -27.82 33.93 29.07
CA ASP A 287 -26.69 33.37 29.84
C ASP A 287 -26.24 31.93 29.47
N SER A 288 -26.65 31.45 28.29
CA SER A 288 -26.21 30.18 27.71
C SER A 288 -25.54 30.37 26.34
N PHE A 289 -24.66 29.45 25.98
CA PHE A 289 -23.97 29.46 24.69
C PHE A 289 -24.62 28.47 23.74
N ARG A 290 -24.91 28.89 22.52
CA ARG A 290 -25.22 27.98 21.42
C ARG A 290 -23.94 27.26 21.02
N GLU A 291 -23.88 25.95 21.24
CA GLU A 291 -22.65 25.15 21.09
C GLU A 291 -22.10 25.23 19.66
N PHE A 292 -22.99 25.22 18.65
CA PHE A 292 -22.62 25.25 17.25
C PHE A 292 -21.81 26.50 16.88
N GLU A 293 -22.29 27.68 17.25
CA GLU A 293 -21.61 28.95 17.00
C GLU A 293 -20.37 29.11 17.88
N PHE A 294 -20.48 28.77 19.16
CA PHE A 294 -19.41 29.02 20.12
C PHE A 294 -18.15 28.19 19.82
N ARG A 295 -18.32 26.90 19.52
CA ARG A 295 -17.20 26.01 19.16
C ARG A 295 -16.49 26.48 17.90
N GLN A 296 -17.24 26.93 16.88
CA GLN A 296 -16.67 27.48 15.66
C GLN A 296 -15.95 28.81 15.91
N TYR A 297 -16.50 29.68 16.75
CA TYR A 297 -15.86 30.94 17.15
C TYR A 297 -14.50 30.70 17.82
N LEU A 298 -14.43 29.79 18.79
CA LEU A 298 -13.17 29.47 19.48
C LEU A 298 -12.12 28.95 18.50
N PHE A 299 -12.49 28.00 17.64
CA PHE A 299 -11.57 27.48 16.65
C PHE A 299 -11.12 28.56 15.65
N ALA A 300 -12.01 29.47 15.27
CA ALA A 300 -11.66 30.59 14.40
C ALA A 300 -10.63 31.52 15.03
N CYS A 301 -10.74 31.78 16.34
CA CYS A 301 -9.74 32.54 17.08
C CYS A 301 -8.40 31.81 17.12
N GLN A 302 -8.40 30.50 17.40
CA GLN A 302 -7.19 29.66 17.39
C GLN A 302 -6.53 29.66 15.99
N SER A 303 -7.31 29.44 14.92
CA SER A 303 -6.79 29.38 13.55
C SER A 303 -6.20 30.72 13.12
N LYS A 304 -6.87 31.84 13.45
CA LYS A 304 -6.35 33.19 13.18
C LYS A 304 -4.97 33.39 13.81
N LEU A 305 -4.79 32.95 15.05
CA LEU A 305 -3.50 33.05 15.76
C LEU A 305 -2.45 32.11 15.19
N LEU A 306 -2.81 30.87 14.83
CA LEU A 306 -1.90 29.93 14.18
C LEU A 306 -1.37 30.45 12.84
N PHE A 307 -2.21 31.11 12.04
CA PHE A 307 -1.75 31.76 10.81
C PHE A 307 -0.85 32.96 11.09
N LYS A 308 -1.14 33.78 12.11
CA LYS A 308 -0.23 34.86 12.56
C LYS A 308 1.13 34.33 13.06
N LEU A 309 1.16 33.13 13.63
CA LEU A 309 2.36 32.42 14.07
C LEU A 309 3.08 31.68 12.94
N ASN A 310 2.60 31.76 11.68
CA ASN A 310 3.13 31.02 10.54
C ASN A 310 3.14 29.49 10.75
N ARG A 311 2.08 28.95 11.38
CA ARG A 311 1.88 27.52 11.68
C ARG A 311 0.67 26.93 10.91
N PRO A 312 0.61 27.00 9.56
CA PRO A 312 -0.54 26.54 8.78
C PRO A 312 -0.77 25.02 8.87
N ILE A 313 0.29 24.23 9.03
CA ILE A 313 0.20 22.75 9.13
C ILE A 313 -0.50 22.34 10.43
N GLU A 314 -0.23 23.05 11.52
CA GLU A 314 -0.92 22.81 12.78
C GLU A 314 -2.37 23.26 12.72
N ALA A 315 -2.66 24.39 12.06
CA ALA A 315 -4.04 24.80 11.79
C ALA A 315 -4.80 23.71 11.00
N ALA A 316 -4.15 23.08 10.01
CA ALA A 316 -4.72 21.96 9.26
C ALA A 316 -4.97 20.73 10.15
N SER A 317 -4.00 20.34 10.97
CA SER A 317 -4.10 19.17 11.87
C SER A 317 -5.18 19.34 12.95
N ARG A 318 -5.19 20.50 13.63
CA ARG A 318 -6.22 20.84 14.61
C ARG A 318 -7.60 20.98 13.94
N GLY A 319 -7.65 21.57 12.75
CA GLY A 319 -8.88 21.75 11.98
C GLY A 319 -9.49 20.43 11.51
N TYR A 320 -8.68 19.50 11.02
CA TYR A 320 -9.12 18.15 10.68
C TYR A 320 -9.72 17.45 11.91
N SER A 321 -9.03 17.49 13.04
CA SER A 321 -9.50 16.90 14.31
C SER A 321 -10.81 17.56 14.78
N PHE A 322 -10.93 18.88 14.67
CA PHE A 322 -12.13 19.63 14.97
C PHE A 322 -13.30 19.20 14.07
N ILE A 323 -13.11 19.12 12.75
CA ILE A 323 -14.16 18.72 11.79
C ILE A 323 -14.67 17.31 12.09
N ILE A 324 -13.77 16.35 12.36
CA ILE A 324 -14.16 14.97 12.69
C ILE A 324 -14.94 14.91 14.00
N SER A 325 -14.47 15.61 15.04
CA SER A 325 -15.14 15.67 16.34
C SER A 325 -16.51 16.35 16.23
N PHE A 326 -16.56 17.52 15.59
CA PHE A 326 -17.77 18.30 15.43
C PHE A 326 -18.79 17.62 14.51
N SER A 327 -18.34 16.88 13.48
CA SER A 327 -19.23 16.03 12.67
C SER A 327 -19.96 14.98 13.52
N LYS A 328 -19.38 14.50 14.62
CA LYS A 328 -20.08 13.61 15.57
C LYS A 328 -21.11 14.38 16.39
N SER A 329 -20.78 15.59 16.85
CA SER A 329 -21.75 16.47 17.52
C SER A 329 -22.94 16.81 16.63
N LEU A 330 -22.71 17.12 15.34
CA LEU A 330 -23.77 17.34 14.36
C LEU A 330 -24.64 16.09 14.15
N ALA A 331 -24.03 14.89 14.18
CA ALA A 331 -24.78 13.63 14.07
C ALA A 331 -25.70 13.39 15.28
N LEU A 332 -25.29 13.80 16.48
CA LEU A 332 -26.12 13.70 17.69
C LEU A 332 -27.34 14.65 17.64
N HIS A 333 -27.18 15.80 16.98
CA HIS A 333 -28.20 16.85 16.86
C HIS A 333 -28.91 16.84 15.50
N GLU A 334 -28.76 15.77 14.70
CA GLU A 334 -29.32 15.65 13.34
C GLU A 334 -30.87 15.76 13.30
N ARG A 335 -31.53 15.64 14.45
CA ARG A 335 -32.99 15.80 14.59
C ARG A 335 -33.46 17.25 14.57
N ILE A 336 -32.63 18.20 15.01
CA ILE A 336 -32.99 19.62 15.13
C ILE A 336 -32.34 20.48 14.03
N LEU A 337 -31.33 19.93 13.35
CA LEU A 337 -30.62 20.60 12.28
C LEU A 337 -31.37 20.47 10.93
N PRO A 338 -31.13 21.39 9.98
CA PRO A 338 -31.63 21.28 8.62
C PRO A 338 -31.26 19.95 7.94
N PHE A 339 -32.03 19.57 6.92
CA PHE A 339 -31.85 18.29 6.22
C PHE A 339 -30.43 18.17 5.65
N CYS A 340 -29.71 17.12 6.05
CA CYS A 340 -28.31 16.82 5.68
C CYS A 340 -27.30 17.92 5.99
N MET A 341 -27.58 18.74 7.02
CA MET A 341 -26.68 19.80 7.49
C MET A 341 -25.27 19.30 7.77
N ARG A 342 -25.12 18.09 8.35
CA ARG A 342 -23.82 17.50 8.64
C ARG A 342 -22.97 17.31 7.39
N GLU A 343 -23.55 16.74 6.34
CA GLU A 343 -22.86 16.51 5.07
C GLU A 343 -22.44 17.83 4.43
N VAL A 344 -23.35 18.80 4.36
CA VAL A 344 -23.10 20.12 3.78
C VAL A 344 -22.01 20.86 4.57
N TRP A 345 -22.14 20.96 5.89
CA TRP A 345 -21.19 21.65 6.76
C TRP A 345 -19.80 21.02 6.72
N VAL A 346 -19.69 19.69 6.72
CA VAL A 346 -18.38 19.03 6.64
C VAL A 346 -17.71 19.31 5.29
N THR A 347 -18.46 19.27 4.19
CA THR A 347 -17.91 19.61 2.87
C THR A 347 -17.43 21.06 2.82
N THR A 348 -18.21 22.02 3.32
CA THR A 348 -17.80 23.44 3.35
C THR A 348 -16.62 23.67 4.29
N ALA A 349 -16.58 23.00 5.45
CA ALA A 349 -15.49 23.08 6.42
C ALA A 349 -14.15 22.58 5.86
N CYS A 350 -14.15 21.41 5.22
CA CYS A 350 -12.95 20.85 4.59
C CYS A 350 -12.40 21.79 3.51
N LEU A 351 -13.27 22.28 2.62
CA LEU A 351 -12.86 23.19 1.54
C LEU A 351 -12.33 24.52 2.05
N ALA A 352 -12.99 25.10 3.07
CA ALA A 352 -12.54 26.33 3.69
C ALA A 352 -11.16 26.17 4.35
N LEU A 353 -10.94 25.04 5.06
CA LEU A 353 -9.65 24.74 5.69
C LEU A 353 -8.55 24.56 4.67
N ILE A 354 -8.77 23.73 3.65
CA ILE A 354 -7.79 23.51 2.56
C ILE A 354 -7.39 24.85 1.96
N LYS A 355 -8.37 25.67 1.56
CA LYS A 355 -8.12 26.98 0.96
C LYS A 355 -7.29 27.87 1.90
N ALA A 356 -7.66 27.96 3.18
CA ALA A 356 -6.95 28.80 4.13
C ALA A 356 -5.52 28.31 4.40
N THR A 357 -5.32 26.99 4.55
CA THR A 357 -4.00 26.42 4.87
C THR A 357 -3.06 26.49 3.68
N THR A 358 -3.53 26.19 2.47
CA THR A 358 -2.72 26.29 1.24
C THR A 358 -2.37 27.73 0.93
N SER A 359 -3.27 28.70 1.16
CA SER A 359 -2.98 30.13 0.93
C SER A 359 -1.94 30.72 1.89
N ASN A 360 -1.76 30.10 3.07
CA ASN A 360 -0.78 30.52 4.08
C ASN A 360 0.45 29.59 4.13
N TYR A 361 0.52 28.59 3.26
CA TYR A 361 1.65 27.66 3.18
C TYR A 361 2.69 28.20 2.20
N ASN A 362 3.95 28.23 2.62
CA ASN A 362 5.09 28.65 1.80
C ASN A 362 6.01 27.45 1.57
N ASP A 363 6.16 27.04 0.30
CA ASP A 363 7.01 25.92 -0.10
C ASP A 363 8.47 26.10 0.35
N GLY A 364 9.09 25.01 0.82
CA GLY A 364 10.54 24.96 1.10
C GLY A 364 11.01 25.48 2.46
N HIS A 365 10.12 25.97 3.33
CA HIS A 365 10.45 26.41 4.69
C HIS A 365 10.28 25.34 5.78
N VAL A 366 9.86 24.14 5.41
CA VAL A 366 9.46 23.07 6.33
C VAL A 366 10.26 21.79 6.06
N ALA A 367 10.53 21.00 7.10
CA ALA A 367 11.21 19.72 6.94
C ALA A 367 10.40 18.75 6.06
N PRO A 368 11.03 17.92 5.20
CA PRO A 368 10.33 17.06 4.24
C PRO A 368 9.31 16.10 4.87
N ASP A 369 9.56 15.64 6.10
CA ASP A 369 8.64 14.72 6.78
C ASP A 369 7.35 15.41 7.23
N ILE A 370 7.44 16.67 7.67
CA ILE A 370 6.31 17.50 8.09
C ILE A 370 5.50 17.92 6.85
N GLU A 371 6.19 18.22 5.74
CA GLU A 371 5.54 18.51 4.46
C GLU A 371 4.73 17.32 3.93
N LYS A 372 5.29 16.10 3.96
CA LYS A 372 4.55 14.89 3.58
C LYS A 372 3.35 14.63 4.48
N GLU A 373 3.45 14.93 5.77
CA GLU A 373 2.33 14.85 6.70
C GLU A 373 1.24 15.90 6.39
N PHE A 374 1.64 17.11 6.00
CA PHE A 374 0.72 18.13 5.53
C PHE A 374 -0.05 17.68 4.28
N PHE A 375 0.65 17.12 3.28
CA PHE A 375 0.00 16.55 2.11
C PHE A 375 -0.93 15.38 2.46
N ARG A 376 -0.56 14.52 3.42
CA ARG A 376 -1.45 13.47 3.94
C ARG A 376 -2.74 14.06 4.51
N LEU A 377 -2.66 15.11 5.33
CA LEU A 377 -3.80 15.79 5.94
C LEU A 377 -4.70 16.47 4.89
N LEU A 378 -4.13 17.12 3.87
CA LEU A 378 -4.90 17.68 2.76
C LEU A 378 -5.63 16.58 1.98
N GLY A 379 -4.96 15.44 1.74
CA GLY A 379 -5.58 14.25 1.14
C GLY A 379 -6.78 13.76 1.94
N ASP A 380 -6.66 13.67 3.26
CA ASP A 380 -7.76 13.28 4.16
C ASP A 380 -8.93 14.28 4.13
N LEU A 381 -8.66 15.59 4.09
CA LEU A 381 -9.69 16.63 4.01
C LEU A 381 -10.46 16.56 2.69
N TYR A 382 -9.77 16.41 1.56
CA TYR A 382 -10.41 16.22 0.26
C TYR A 382 -11.22 14.92 0.22
N SER A 383 -10.66 13.82 0.75
CA SER A 383 -11.34 12.52 0.83
C SER A 383 -12.61 12.60 1.68
N LEU A 384 -12.58 13.29 2.81
CA LEU A 384 -13.74 13.50 3.67
C LEU A 384 -14.82 14.35 2.96
N ALA A 385 -14.43 15.48 2.36
CA ALA A 385 -15.35 16.34 1.61
C ALA A 385 -16.02 15.59 0.45
N ARG A 386 -15.22 14.81 -0.29
CA ARG A 386 -15.63 13.95 -1.40
C ARG A 386 -16.67 12.93 -0.96
N VAL A 387 -16.42 12.18 0.10
CA VAL A 387 -17.37 11.16 0.60
C VAL A 387 -18.69 11.78 1.06
N LYS A 388 -18.64 12.94 1.74
CA LYS A 388 -19.86 13.67 2.16
C LYS A 388 -20.62 14.22 0.96
N PHE A 389 -19.92 14.77 -0.03
CA PHE A 389 -20.50 15.29 -1.26
C PHE A 389 -21.19 14.19 -2.09
N MET A 390 -20.54 13.02 -2.23
CA MET A 390 -21.15 11.86 -2.87
C MET A 390 -22.47 11.45 -2.21
N ARG A 391 -22.53 11.47 -0.87
CA ARG A 391 -23.78 11.12 -0.17
C ARG A 391 -24.93 12.06 -0.54
N LEU A 392 -24.67 13.36 -0.65
CA LEU A 392 -25.67 14.32 -1.11
C LEU A 392 -26.20 13.96 -2.50
N ALA A 393 -25.30 13.57 -3.42
CA ALA A 393 -25.67 13.12 -4.76
C ALA A 393 -26.51 11.84 -4.78
N TYR A 394 -26.22 10.87 -3.90
CA TYR A 394 -27.06 9.68 -3.75
C TYR A 394 -28.47 9.99 -3.26
N LEU A 395 -28.65 11.03 -2.43
CA LEU A 395 -29.96 11.44 -1.91
C LEU A 395 -30.84 12.12 -2.95
N ILE A 396 -30.25 12.77 -3.95
CA ILE A 396 -30.97 13.43 -5.05
C ILE A 396 -30.99 12.60 -6.33
N GLY A 397 -30.45 11.37 -6.28
CA GLY A 397 -30.50 10.41 -7.38
C GLY A 397 -29.42 10.55 -8.45
N TYR A 398 -28.38 11.37 -8.25
CA TYR A 398 -27.20 11.41 -9.13
C TYR A 398 -26.13 10.37 -8.76
N GLY A 399 -26.22 9.78 -7.57
CA GLY A 399 -25.27 8.77 -7.11
C GLY A 399 -25.19 7.52 -8.01
N THR A 400 -26.25 7.21 -8.75
CA THR A 400 -26.28 6.11 -9.73
C THR A 400 -25.48 6.41 -11.00
N ASP A 401 -25.18 7.68 -11.27
CA ASP A 401 -24.45 8.11 -12.46
C ASP A 401 -22.93 8.04 -12.26
N ILE A 402 -22.46 7.82 -11.02
CA ILE A 402 -21.04 7.61 -10.71
C ILE A 402 -20.70 6.15 -10.93
N GLU A 403 -19.62 5.91 -11.66
CA GLU A 403 -19.05 4.58 -11.81
C GLU A 403 -18.64 4.00 -10.45
N ARG A 404 -19.04 2.76 -10.19
CA ARG A 404 -18.71 2.08 -8.94
C ARG A 404 -17.25 1.68 -8.96
N SER A 405 -16.55 2.04 -7.89
CA SER A 405 -15.24 1.51 -7.54
C SER A 405 -15.34 0.75 -6.21
N PRO A 406 -14.41 -0.17 -5.92
CA PRO A 406 -14.33 -0.79 -4.59
C PRO A 406 -14.22 0.24 -3.46
N VAL A 407 -13.57 1.36 -3.74
CA VAL A 407 -13.16 2.39 -2.78
C VAL A 407 -14.34 3.24 -2.38
N ASN A 408 -15.08 3.76 -3.36
CA ASN A 408 -16.34 4.44 -3.12
C ASN A 408 -17.36 3.56 -2.44
N SER A 409 -17.41 2.29 -2.84
CA SER A 409 -18.33 1.35 -2.23
C SER A 409 -17.99 1.11 -0.76
N ALA A 410 -16.70 0.98 -0.43
CA ALA A 410 -16.24 0.90 0.95
C ALA A 410 -16.54 2.19 1.72
N SER A 411 -16.16 3.36 1.20
CA SER A 411 -16.36 4.65 1.87
C SER A 411 -17.84 4.96 2.14
N LEU A 412 -18.73 4.60 1.21
CA LEU A 412 -20.17 4.83 1.36
C LEU A 412 -20.84 3.79 2.27
N SER A 413 -20.40 2.53 2.24
CA SER A 413 -21.01 1.45 3.07
C SER A 413 -20.65 1.55 4.55
N LEU A 414 -19.51 2.16 4.89
CA LEU A 414 -19.04 2.31 6.27
C LEU A 414 -19.74 3.44 7.04
N LEU A 415 -20.58 4.25 6.39
CA LEU A 415 -21.22 5.41 7.02
C LEU A 415 -22.74 5.29 7.07
N PRO A 416 -23.39 5.57 8.22
CA PRO A 416 -24.84 5.51 8.32
C PRO A 416 -25.49 6.61 7.45
N TRP A 417 -26.55 6.28 6.71
CA TRP A 417 -27.36 7.25 5.97
C TRP A 417 -27.90 8.36 6.88
N PRO A 418 -28.21 9.56 6.34
CA PRO A 418 -28.79 10.62 7.15
C PRO A 418 -30.06 10.16 7.85
N LYS A 419 -30.22 10.60 9.10
CA LYS A 419 -31.29 10.19 10.02
C LYS A 419 -32.14 11.39 10.45
N PRO A 420 -32.71 12.18 9.52
CA PRO A 420 -33.53 13.33 9.90
C PRO A 420 -34.70 12.90 10.78
N ALA A 421 -35.15 13.79 11.66
CA ALA A 421 -36.31 13.53 12.53
C ALA A 421 -37.58 13.26 11.71
N VAL A 422 -37.75 14.02 10.62
CA VAL A 422 -38.82 13.86 9.64
C VAL A 422 -38.18 13.84 8.26
N TRP A 423 -38.49 12.82 7.45
CA TRP A 423 -38.07 12.84 6.04
C TRP A 423 -38.84 13.95 5.31
N PRO A 424 -38.20 14.75 4.44
CA PRO A 424 -38.88 15.83 3.73
C PRO A 424 -40.11 15.35 2.94
N SER A 425 -41.17 16.17 2.91
CA SER A 425 -42.34 15.94 2.07
C SER A 425 -42.11 16.40 0.64
N VAL A 426 -42.74 15.75 -0.33
CA VAL A 426 -42.74 16.22 -1.73
C VAL A 426 -43.52 17.53 -1.80
N PRO A 427 -42.99 18.59 -2.45
CA PRO A 427 -43.73 19.83 -2.67
C PRO A 427 -45.00 19.59 -3.49
N VAL A 428 -46.07 20.33 -3.18
CA VAL A 428 -47.41 20.15 -3.81
C VAL A 428 -47.35 20.34 -5.33
N ASP A 429 -46.44 21.19 -5.82
CA ASP A 429 -46.31 21.54 -7.24
C ASP A 429 -45.28 20.66 -8.00
N ALA A 430 -44.58 19.74 -7.33
CA ALA A 430 -43.47 19.00 -7.93
C ALA A 430 -43.88 17.75 -8.76
N SER A 431 -45.16 17.64 -9.13
CA SER A 431 -45.68 16.45 -9.83
C SER A 431 -45.03 16.23 -11.20
N THR A 432 -44.69 17.31 -11.92
CA THR A 432 -43.98 17.26 -13.20
C THR A 432 -42.53 16.80 -13.03
N GLU A 433 -41.83 17.33 -12.02
CA GLU A 433 -40.45 16.96 -11.68
C GLU A 433 -40.34 15.47 -11.30
N VAL A 434 -41.30 14.97 -10.52
CA VAL A 434 -41.38 13.55 -10.15
C VAL A 434 -41.55 12.65 -11.39
N LEU A 435 -42.42 13.04 -12.33
CA LEU A 435 -42.63 12.29 -13.58
C LEU A 435 -41.38 12.28 -14.46
N GLU A 436 -40.65 13.40 -14.55
CA GLU A 436 -39.39 13.48 -15.29
C GLU A 436 -38.31 12.61 -14.64
N LYS A 437 -38.18 12.65 -13.32
CA LYS A 437 -37.24 11.81 -12.57
C LYS A 437 -37.58 10.32 -12.70
N GLU A 438 -38.87 9.96 -12.68
CA GLU A 438 -39.33 8.58 -12.88
C GLU A 438 -39.01 8.08 -14.30
N LYS A 439 -39.18 8.92 -15.33
CA LYS A 439 -38.73 8.60 -16.69
C LYS A 439 -37.22 8.40 -16.76
N LEU A 440 -36.44 9.27 -16.11
CA LEU A 440 -34.98 9.16 -16.08
C LEU A 440 -34.54 7.83 -15.45
N ILE A 441 -35.09 7.48 -14.28
CA ILE A 441 -34.80 6.22 -13.58
C ILE A 441 -35.14 5.00 -14.46
N LEU A 442 -36.24 5.05 -15.22
CA LEU A 442 -36.66 3.96 -16.11
C LEU A 442 -35.80 3.88 -17.39
N GLN A 443 -35.22 5.00 -17.84
CA GLN A 443 -34.36 5.08 -19.02
C GLN A 443 -32.90 4.72 -18.73
N THR A 444 -32.47 4.76 -17.46
CA THR A 444 -31.13 4.33 -17.03
C THR A 444 -30.94 2.85 -17.34
N THR A 445 -30.46 2.56 -18.55
CA THR A 445 -30.15 1.20 -19.00
C THR A 445 -28.75 0.87 -18.50
N SER A 446 -28.59 -0.19 -17.72
CA SER A 446 -27.27 -0.63 -17.28
C SER A 446 -26.42 -0.95 -18.51
N ARG A 447 -25.30 -0.25 -18.71
CA ARG A 447 -24.33 -0.56 -19.77
C ARG A 447 -23.90 -2.02 -19.60
N ILE A 448 -24.06 -2.82 -20.66
CA ILE A 448 -23.54 -4.19 -20.68
C ILE A 448 -22.02 -4.06 -20.58
N LYS A 449 -21.44 -4.56 -19.49
CA LYS A 449 -19.98 -4.55 -19.28
C LYS A 449 -19.31 -5.38 -20.37
N HIS A 450 -18.08 -5.01 -20.76
CA HIS A 450 -17.25 -5.82 -21.64
C HIS A 450 -17.11 -7.26 -21.09
N PHE A 451 -17.07 -8.23 -22.01
CA PHE A 451 -17.22 -9.67 -21.74
C PHE A 451 -18.59 -10.13 -21.16
N GLY A 452 -19.59 -9.25 -21.07
CA GLY A 452 -20.92 -9.60 -20.56
C GLY A 452 -20.93 -9.89 -19.05
N ILE A 453 -19.94 -9.39 -18.31
CA ILE A 453 -19.75 -9.71 -16.89
C ILE A 453 -20.92 -9.16 -16.07
N GLN A 454 -21.66 -10.05 -15.42
CA GLN A 454 -22.78 -9.70 -14.55
C GLN A 454 -22.38 -9.84 -13.09
N ARG A 455 -21.93 -8.72 -12.50
CA ARG A 455 -21.65 -8.67 -11.06
C ARG A 455 -22.90 -8.28 -10.28
N LYS A 456 -23.09 -8.91 -9.10
CA LYS A 456 -24.15 -8.51 -8.17
C LYS A 456 -23.98 -7.03 -7.80
N PRO A 457 -25.06 -6.25 -7.74
CA PRO A 457 -24.98 -4.89 -7.24
C PRO A 457 -24.54 -4.90 -5.76
N LEU A 458 -23.64 -3.99 -5.40
CA LEU A 458 -23.22 -3.79 -4.01
C LEU A 458 -24.37 -3.21 -3.17
N PRO A 459 -24.39 -3.43 -1.83
CA PRO A 459 -25.48 -3.08 -0.91
C PRO A 459 -25.63 -1.57 -0.60
N LEU A 460 -25.45 -0.72 -1.62
CA LEU A 460 -25.71 0.73 -1.57
C LEU A 460 -26.89 1.12 -2.48
N GLU A 461 -27.73 0.14 -2.81
CA GLU A 461 -28.89 0.41 -3.65
C GLU A 461 -29.84 1.42 -3.00
N PRO A 462 -30.53 2.24 -3.83
CA PRO A 462 -31.63 3.09 -3.39
C PRO A 462 -32.70 2.38 -2.54
N THR A 463 -32.69 1.06 -2.49
CA THR A 463 -33.52 0.22 -1.62
C THR A 463 -33.29 0.49 -0.13
N VAL A 464 -32.07 0.80 0.33
CA VAL A 464 -31.82 1.19 1.74
C VAL A 464 -32.41 2.57 2.02
N LEU A 465 -32.20 3.51 1.11
CA LEU A 465 -32.75 4.87 1.20
C LEU A 465 -34.29 4.85 1.20
N LEU A 466 -34.89 4.09 0.29
CA LEU A 466 -36.34 3.89 0.17
C LEU A 466 -36.92 3.31 1.46
N ARG A 467 -36.25 2.30 2.05
CA ARG A 467 -36.67 1.68 3.32
C ARG A 467 -36.56 2.67 4.47
N GLU A 468 -35.43 3.37 4.61
CA GLU A 468 -35.19 4.30 5.71
C GLU A 468 -36.13 5.52 5.64
N ALA A 469 -36.28 6.14 4.47
CA ALA A 469 -37.18 7.28 4.26
C ALA A 469 -38.63 6.93 4.62
N ASN A 470 -39.12 5.78 4.14
CA ASN A 470 -40.48 5.34 4.43
C ASN A 470 -40.66 4.89 5.90
N ARG A 471 -39.65 4.27 6.51
CA ARG A 471 -39.67 3.92 7.95
C ARG A 471 -39.83 5.18 8.83
N ARG A 472 -39.09 6.25 8.54
CA ARG A 472 -39.13 7.49 9.32
C ARG A 472 -40.41 8.30 9.14
N ARG A 473 -41.02 8.22 7.97
CA ARG A 473 -42.37 8.76 7.75
C ARG A 473 -43.41 7.98 8.56
N ALA A 474 -43.31 6.64 8.56
CA ALA A 474 -44.25 5.78 9.29
C ALA A 474 -44.12 5.88 10.82
N SER A 475 -42.93 6.13 11.36
CA SER A 475 -42.71 6.28 12.82
C SER A 475 -43.41 7.48 13.45
N LEU A 476 -43.98 8.40 12.66
CA LEU A 476 -44.84 9.49 13.15
C LEU A 476 -46.33 9.10 13.14
N SER A 477 -46.72 8.11 12.34
CA SER A 477 -48.09 7.58 12.28
C SER A 477 -48.37 6.62 13.46
N ALA A 478 -47.33 5.93 13.97
CA ALA A 478 -47.39 5.14 15.19
C ALA A 478 -46.73 5.92 16.36
N GLY A 479 -47.53 6.37 17.33
CA GLY A 479 -47.05 7.12 18.49
C GLY A 479 -45.83 6.47 19.20
N ASN A 480 -44.88 7.33 19.57
CA ASN A 480 -43.62 7.08 20.29
C ASN A 480 -43.49 5.72 21.01
N VAL A 481 -42.58 4.88 20.51
CA VAL A 481 -41.84 3.91 21.34
C VAL A 481 -40.34 4.08 21.05
N PRO A 482 -39.48 4.35 22.05
CA PRO A 482 -38.06 4.59 21.80
C PRO A 482 -37.32 3.27 21.51
N GLU A 483 -36.59 3.24 20.40
CA GLU A 483 -35.71 2.13 20.03
C GLU A 483 -34.45 2.10 20.91
N MET A 484 -34.40 1.14 21.85
CA MET A 484 -33.16 0.51 22.27
C MET A 484 -32.77 -0.51 21.20
N PHE A 485 -31.54 -0.41 20.69
CA PHE A 485 -30.67 -1.44 20.07
C PHE A 485 -29.85 -0.76 18.97
N ASP A 486 -28.59 -0.44 19.24
CA ASP A 486 -27.46 -1.25 18.79
C ASP A 486 -26.12 -0.62 19.26
N SER A 487 -25.46 -1.24 20.24
CA SER A 487 -24.12 -0.87 20.70
C SER A 487 -23.32 -2.13 21.04
N ARG A 488 -22.44 -2.52 20.10
CA ARG A 488 -21.17 -3.26 20.25
C ARG A 488 -21.14 -4.58 21.04
N GLN A 489 -20.57 -5.62 20.40
CA GLN A 489 -19.59 -6.48 21.06
C GLN A 489 -18.39 -6.74 20.14
N GLY A 490 -17.19 -6.42 20.64
CA GLY A 490 -15.91 -6.92 20.15
C GLY A 490 -15.51 -8.21 20.90
N PRO A 491 -14.42 -8.88 20.49
CA PRO A 491 -14.06 -10.20 21.00
C PRO A 491 -13.10 -10.11 22.19
N MET A 492 -13.30 -10.94 23.23
CA MET A 492 -12.24 -11.43 24.14
C MET A 492 -12.76 -12.63 24.97
N ASP A 493 -12.12 -13.77 24.74
CA ASP A 493 -11.74 -14.91 25.61
C ASP A 493 -12.64 -15.47 26.73
N GLY A 494 -12.81 -16.80 26.72
CA GLY A 494 -12.46 -17.63 27.88
C GLY A 494 -13.48 -18.61 28.50
N SER A 495 -13.42 -19.87 28.06
CA SER A 495 -13.57 -21.13 28.84
C SER A 495 -14.95 -21.68 29.29
N GLY A 496 -15.21 -22.96 28.92
CA GLY A 496 -15.46 -24.03 29.91
C GLY A 496 -16.83 -24.76 29.95
N PHE A 497 -16.84 -26.00 29.41
CA PHE A 497 -17.63 -27.20 29.81
C PHE A 497 -19.08 -27.45 29.31
N ASP A 498 -19.15 -28.35 28.32
CA ASP A 498 -19.84 -29.67 28.24
C ASP A 498 -21.33 -29.91 28.60
N ALA A 499 -22.00 -30.44 27.55
CA ALA A 499 -22.84 -31.64 27.48
C ALA A 499 -24.39 -31.57 27.65
N SER A 500 -25.04 -31.86 26.49
CA SER A 500 -26.24 -32.70 26.28
C SER A 500 -27.60 -32.18 26.77
N THR A 501 -28.56 -31.97 25.85
CA THR A 501 -29.68 -32.92 25.57
C THR A 501 -30.48 -32.47 24.33
N ARG A 502 -30.84 -33.43 23.48
CA ARG A 502 -31.72 -33.34 22.30
C ARG A 502 -33.06 -32.62 22.58
N MET A 503 -33.56 -31.82 21.64
CA MET A 503 -34.91 -31.97 21.02
C MET A 503 -35.08 -31.02 19.81
N SER A 504 -35.76 -31.54 18.79
CA SER A 504 -36.09 -30.99 17.47
C SER A 504 -36.87 -29.66 17.47
N PRO A 505 -36.71 -28.78 16.46
CA PRO A 505 -37.51 -27.56 16.32
C PRO A 505 -38.87 -27.84 15.66
N GLN A 506 -39.96 -27.52 16.37
CA GLN A 506 -41.29 -27.45 15.80
C GLN A 506 -41.49 -26.12 15.04
N LYS A 507 -42.02 -26.28 13.83
CA LYS A 507 -42.46 -25.23 12.91
C LYS A 507 -43.44 -24.25 13.57
N ALA A 508 -43.16 -22.95 13.47
CA ALA A 508 -44.18 -21.91 13.50
C ALA A 508 -44.13 -21.16 12.15
N LEU A 509 -45.30 -21.13 11.50
CA LEU A 509 -45.52 -20.74 10.11
C LEU A 509 -45.10 -19.29 9.81
N ALA A 510 -44.43 -19.13 8.67
CA ALA A 510 -44.46 -17.93 7.86
C ALA A 510 -45.90 -17.66 7.39
N SER A 511 -46.43 -16.47 7.69
CA SER A 511 -47.61 -15.95 6.99
C SER A 511 -47.15 -15.02 5.87
N THR A 512 -47.25 -15.56 4.67
CA THR A 512 -47.20 -14.86 3.39
C THR A 512 -48.34 -13.84 3.34
N MET A 513 -48.06 -12.54 3.20
CA MET A 513 -49.07 -11.57 2.78
C MET A 513 -48.85 -11.21 1.31
N SER A 514 -49.69 -11.82 0.49
CA SER A 514 -49.94 -11.53 -0.91
C SER A 514 -50.71 -10.22 -1.10
N ARG A 515 -50.37 -9.51 -2.17
CA ARG A 515 -51.06 -8.35 -2.74
C ARG A 515 -52.53 -8.68 -3.07
N THR A 516 -53.45 -7.75 -2.79
CA THR A 516 -54.67 -7.55 -3.61
C THR A 516 -55.12 -6.08 -3.58
N ASN A 517 -55.65 -5.61 -4.71
CA ASN A 517 -56.12 -4.25 -4.97
C ASN A 517 -57.60 -4.03 -4.57
N SER A 518 -57.93 -2.76 -4.30
CA SER A 518 -59.19 -2.02 -4.52
C SER A 518 -60.37 -2.11 -3.52
N SER A 519 -60.64 -1.00 -2.82
CA SER A 519 -61.78 -0.07 -3.06
C SER A 519 -61.79 1.11 -2.07
N PRO A 520 -62.42 2.26 -2.39
CA PRO A 520 -62.00 3.58 -1.94
C PRO A 520 -62.73 4.04 -0.67
N GLY A 521 -61.99 4.20 0.42
CA GLY A 521 -62.41 4.95 1.59
C GLY A 521 -61.63 6.26 1.66
N ASN A 522 -62.34 7.39 1.69
CA ASN A 522 -61.80 8.72 1.97
C ASN A 522 -60.99 8.72 3.27
N PHE A 523 -59.68 8.57 3.17
CA PHE A 523 -58.71 9.02 4.16
C PHE A 523 -57.89 10.13 3.53
N ASP A 524 -58.34 11.37 3.74
CA ASP A 524 -57.61 12.60 3.43
C ASP A 524 -56.47 12.81 4.44
N SER A 525 -55.51 11.89 4.44
CA SER A 525 -54.19 12.10 5.02
C SER A 525 -53.14 11.62 4.02
N SER A 526 -52.61 12.55 3.22
CA SER A 526 -51.54 12.33 2.23
C SER A 526 -50.22 11.77 2.81
N ILE A 527 -50.18 11.55 4.13
CA ILE A 527 -48.99 11.13 4.88
C ILE A 527 -48.84 9.59 4.92
N ASP A 528 -49.89 8.81 4.67
CA ASP A 528 -49.87 7.34 4.88
C ASP A 528 -49.39 6.49 3.68
N GLN A 529 -49.27 7.06 2.47
CA GLN A 529 -48.73 6.32 1.32
C GLN A 529 -47.18 6.31 1.34
N PRO A 530 -46.53 5.12 1.18
CA PRO A 530 -45.09 5.03 0.98
C PRO A 530 -44.66 5.81 -0.26
N MET A 531 -43.65 6.67 -0.11
CA MET A 531 -43.07 7.41 -1.23
C MET A 531 -42.36 6.45 -2.19
N ARG A 532 -42.50 6.73 -3.48
CA ARG A 532 -41.69 6.13 -4.55
C ARG A 532 -40.28 6.72 -4.55
N LEU A 533 -39.35 6.05 -5.21
CA LEU A 533 -37.95 6.50 -5.24
C LEU A 533 -37.78 7.90 -5.87
N ALA A 534 -38.50 8.18 -6.96
CA ALA A 534 -38.50 9.50 -7.59
C ALA A 534 -38.99 10.61 -6.63
N GLU A 535 -40.05 10.33 -5.87
CA GLU A 535 -40.60 11.25 -4.86
C GLU A 535 -39.59 11.52 -3.73
N ILE A 536 -38.84 10.50 -3.29
CA ILE A 536 -37.78 10.67 -2.29
C ILE A 536 -36.67 11.59 -2.80
N PHE A 537 -36.22 11.40 -4.05
CA PHE A 537 -35.18 12.22 -4.64
C PHE A 537 -35.60 13.68 -4.77
N ILE A 538 -36.81 13.95 -5.27
CA ILE A 538 -37.34 15.32 -5.41
C ILE A 538 -37.56 15.97 -4.04
N ALA A 539 -38.09 15.25 -3.06
CA ALA A 539 -38.24 15.77 -1.70
C ALA A 539 -36.89 16.12 -1.06
N ALA A 540 -35.87 15.27 -1.25
CA ALA A 540 -34.52 15.53 -0.76
C ALA A 540 -33.87 16.72 -1.48
N GLU A 541 -34.06 16.85 -2.79
CA GLU A 541 -33.53 17.96 -3.59
C GLU A 541 -34.09 19.32 -3.13
N HIS A 542 -35.41 19.45 -2.96
CA HIS A 542 -36.02 20.67 -2.45
C HIS A 542 -35.59 21.00 -1.02
N ALA A 543 -35.47 19.98 -0.15
CA ALA A 543 -34.97 20.19 1.21
C ALA A 543 -33.51 20.64 1.23
N LEU A 544 -32.65 20.03 0.41
CA LEU A 544 -31.24 20.45 0.28
C LEU A 544 -31.11 21.86 -0.27
N LYS A 545 -31.97 22.26 -1.21
CA LYS A 545 -32.00 23.64 -1.73
C LYS A 545 -32.31 24.68 -0.64
N GLN A 546 -33.09 24.30 0.38
CA GLN A 546 -33.36 25.16 1.54
C GLN A 546 -32.20 25.16 2.54
N THR A 547 -31.47 24.04 2.68
CA THR A 547 -30.30 23.93 3.56
C THR A 547 -29.07 24.65 3.01
N ILE A 548 -28.78 24.51 1.70
CA ILE A 548 -27.53 24.98 1.09
C ILE A 548 -27.68 26.46 0.70
N SER A 549 -26.98 27.34 1.41
CA SER A 549 -26.92 28.77 1.09
C SER A 549 -25.80 29.12 0.11
N HIS A 550 -24.74 28.29 0.03
CA HIS A 550 -23.60 28.55 -0.85
C HIS A 550 -23.93 28.26 -2.32
N THR A 551 -23.95 29.30 -3.15
CA THR A 551 -24.40 29.23 -4.55
C THR A 551 -23.57 28.28 -5.42
N GLU A 552 -22.25 28.27 -5.28
CA GLU A 552 -21.39 27.37 -6.07
C GLU A 552 -21.56 25.89 -5.65
N LEU A 553 -21.84 25.64 -4.36
CA LEU A 553 -22.05 24.28 -3.87
C LEU A 553 -23.39 23.76 -4.38
N TRP A 554 -24.45 24.59 -4.34
CA TRP A 554 -25.73 24.24 -4.93
C TRP A 554 -25.63 24.04 -6.46
N LYS A 555 -24.86 24.91 -7.15
CA LYS A 555 -24.62 24.76 -8.59
C LYS A 555 -24.03 23.38 -8.92
N SER A 556 -23.08 22.92 -8.11
CA SER A 556 -22.49 21.57 -8.27
C SER A 556 -23.46 20.42 -8.01
N LEU A 557 -24.66 20.66 -7.46
CA LEU A 557 -25.71 19.66 -7.27
C LEU A 557 -26.93 19.93 -8.17
N SER A 558 -26.86 20.91 -9.07
CA SER A 558 -28.00 21.29 -9.92
C SER A 558 -28.13 20.41 -11.16
N SER A 559 -27.06 19.74 -11.60
CA SER A 559 -27.08 18.81 -12.74
C SER A 559 -26.10 17.65 -12.52
N SER A 560 -26.31 16.54 -13.22
CA SER A 560 -25.39 15.39 -13.17
C SER A 560 -23.98 15.74 -13.65
N GLU A 561 -23.84 16.66 -14.62
CA GLU A 561 -22.54 17.05 -15.19
C GLU A 561 -21.74 17.93 -14.22
N GLU A 562 -22.36 18.96 -13.65
CA GLU A 562 -21.73 19.85 -12.66
C GLU A 562 -21.34 19.07 -11.39
N PHE A 563 -22.16 18.09 -11.00
CA PHE A 563 -21.85 17.17 -9.91
C PHE A 563 -20.61 16.33 -10.23
N GLU A 564 -20.57 15.70 -11.41
CA GLU A 564 -19.44 14.86 -11.79
C GLU A 564 -18.14 15.67 -11.88
N GLN A 565 -18.21 16.90 -12.39
CA GLN A 565 -17.07 17.82 -12.41
C GLN A 565 -16.55 18.12 -11.01
N LYS A 566 -17.43 18.48 -10.06
CA LYS A 566 -17.02 18.77 -8.68
C LYS A 566 -16.51 17.53 -7.96
N TYR A 567 -17.14 16.39 -8.19
CA TYR A 567 -16.69 15.10 -7.70
C TYR A 567 -15.28 14.76 -8.20
N LEU A 568 -15.00 15.00 -9.48
CA LEU A 568 -13.69 14.77 -10.08
C LEU A 568 -12.64 15.74 -9.53
N GLU A 569 -12.99 17.00 -9.30
CA GLU A 569 -12.12 17.99 -8.65
C GLU A 569 -11.71 17.53 -7.24
N LEU A 570 -12.68 17.11 -6.41
CA LEU A 570 -12.41 16.63 -5.06
C LEU A 570 -11.58 15.32 -5.07
N THR A 571 -11.85 14.43 -6.01
CA THR A 571 -11.13 13.16 -6.15
C THR A 571 -9.68 13.37 -6.60
N LYS A 572 -9.44 14.26 -7.57
CA LYS A 572 -8.09 14.67 -7.98
C LYS A 572 -7.35 15.36 -6.84
N GLY A 573 -8.00 16.30 -6.15
CA GLY A 573 -7.45 16.95 -4.97
C GLY A 573 -6.99 15.95 -3.91
N ALA A 574 -7.77 14.92 -3.62
CA ALA A 574 -7.37 13.85 -2.71
C ALA A 574 -6.18 13.03 -3.27
N ALA A 575 -6.27 12.59 -4.54
CA ALA A 575 -5.24 11.75 -5.17
C ALA A 575 -3.87 12.43 -5.22
N ASP A 576 -3.81 13.68 -5.70
CA ASP A 576 -2.58 14.45 -5.87
C ASP A 576 -1.88 14.68 -4.52
N ASN A 577 -2.64 15.03 -3.48
CA ASN A 577 -2.12 15.21 -2.13
C ASN A 577 -1.63 13.87 -1.52
N TYR A 578 -2.33 12.76 -1.73
CA TYR A 578 -1.84 11.46 -1.27
C TYR A 578 -0.57 11.01 -2.01
N HIS A 579 -0.44 11.30 -3.31
CA HIS A 579 0.79 11.03 -4.08
C HIS A 579 1.99 11.83 -3.53
N GLY A 580 1.76 13.06 -3.06
CA GLY A 580 2.73 13.91 -2.38
C GLY A 580 3.09 13.47 -0.95
N SER A 581 2.37 12.50 -0.39
CA SER A 581 2.54 12.01 0.98
C SER A 581 3.20 10.62 1.06
N TRP A 582 3.27 10.04 2.26
CA TRP A 582 3.65 8.65 2.47
C TRP A 582 2.58 7.65 2.01
N TRP A 583 1.35 8.11 1.76
CA TRP A 583 0.17 7.30 1.52
C TRP A 583 -0.15 7.12 0.03
N LYS A 584 0.89 6.90 -0.78
CA LYS A 584 0.78 6.78 -2.25
C LYS A 584 -0.23 5.73 -2.73
N ARG A 585 -0.41 4.65 -1.95
CA ARG A 585 -1.45 3.63 -2.23
C ARG A 585 -2.84 4.26 -2.32
N HIS A 586 -3.19 5.16 -1.40
CA HIS A 586 -4.48 5.86 -1.41
C HIS A 586 -4.64 6.73 -2.66
N GLY A 587 -3.57 7.41 -3.09
CA GLY A 587 -3.55 8.18 -4.34
C GLY A 587 -3.80 7.31 -5.57
N VAL A 588 -3.06 6.22 -5.73
CA VAL A 588 -3.22 5.28 -6.87
C VAL A 588 -4.64 4.70 -6.90
N VAL A 589 -5.17 4.36 -5.74
CA VAL A 589 -6.52 3.81 -5.60
C VAL A 589 -7.59 4.80 -6.09
N LEU A 590 -7.42 6.10 -5.80
CA LEU A 590 -8.30 7.18 -6.31
C LEU A 590 -8.08 7.47 -7.81
N ASP A 591 -6.87 7.25 -8.35
CA ASP A 591 -6.62 7.33 -9.80
C ASP A 591 -7.55 6.37 -10.56
N GLY A 592 -7.93 5.23 -9.98
CA GLY A 592 -8.88 4.29 -10.55
C GLY A 592 -10.30 4.84 -10.70
N GLU A 593 -10.71 5.75 -9.83
CA GLU A 593 -12.03 6.40 -9.91
C GLU A 593 -12.04 7.53 -10.94
N ILE A 594 -10.95 8.28 -11.00
CA ILE A 594 -10.67 9.24 -12.07
C ILE A 594 -10.71 8.52 -13.41
N ALA A 595 -10.11 7.33 -13.49
CA ALA A 595 -10.14 6.48 -14.67
C ALA A 595 -11.56 6.05 -15.05
N ALA A 596 -12.40 5.72 -14.08
CA ALA A 596 -13.78 5.30 -14.32
C ALA A 596 -14.63 6.42 -14.92
N VAL A 597 -14.49 7.65 -14.42
CA VAL A 597 -15.15 8.83 -15.01
C VAL A 597 -14.63 9.10 -16.43
N ALA A 598 -13.31 9.05 -16.64
CA ALA A 598 -12.70 9.22 -17.96
C ALA A 598 -13.17 8.16 -18.96
N PHE A 599 -13.30 6.90 -18.50
CA PHE A 599 -13.78 5.78 -19.27
C PHE A 599 -15.23 5.95 -19.74
N LYS A 600 -16.12 6.42 -18.86
CA LYS A 600 -17.51 6.75 -19.19
C LYS A 600 -17.60 7.81 -20.29
N HIS A 601 -16.69 8.78 -20.29
CA HIS A 601 -16.61 9.85 -21.30
C HIS A 601 -15.89 9.45 -22.60
N GLY A 602 -15.40 8.21 -22.71
CA GLY A 602 -14.66 7.74 -23.88
C GLY A 602 -13.21 8.24 -23.96
N HIS A 603 -12.67 8.85 -22.89
CA HIS A 603 -11.26 9.23 -22.80
C HIS A 603 -10.38 8.01 -22.45
N PHE A 604 -10.34 7.03 -23.35
CA PHE A 604 -9.73 5.72 -23.10
C PHE A 604 -8.22 5.78 -22.82
N ASP A 605 -7.47 6.73 -23.40
CA ASP A 605 -6.03 6.89 -23.16
C ASP A 605 -5.73 7.28 -21.70
N GLN A 606 -6.44 8.27 -21.17
CA GLN A 606 -6.29 8.68 -19.77
C GLN A 606 -6.76 7.58 -18.82
N ALA A 607 -7.88 6.92 -19.14
CA ALA A 607 -8.41 5.83 -18.33
C ALA A 607 -7.44 4.63 -18.27
N ALA A 608 -6.86 4.23 -19.42
CA ALA A 608 -5.90 3.12 -19.48
C ALA A 608 -4.69 3.38 -18.59
N LYS A 609 -4.05 4.55 -18.69
CA LYS A 609 -2.87 4.92 -17.89
C LYS A 609 -3.13 4.84 -16.39
N SER A 610 -4.30 5.29 -15.94
CA SER A 610 -4.67 5.22 -14.52
C SER A 610 -5.03 3.80 -14.08
N TYR A 611 -5.78 3.05 -14.90
CA TYR A 611 -6.11 1.66 -14.59
C TYR A 611 -4.89 0.74 -14.58
N GLU A 612 -3.87 0.99 -15.41
CA GLU A 612 -2.61 0.24 -15.37
C GLU A 612 -1.90 0.36 -14.02
N LYS A 613 -1.85 1.58 -13.45
CA LYS A 613 -1.28 1.81 -12.11
C LYS A 613 -2.04 1.05 -11.04
N VAL A 614 -3.37 1.10 -11.08
CA VAL A 614 -4.26 0.42 -10.13
C VAL A 614 -4.12 -1.10 -10.25
N CYS A 615 -4.14 -1.63 -11.47
CA CYS A 615 -3.99 -3.06 -11.72
C CYS A 615 -2.61 -3.56 -11.28
N ALA A 616 -1.55 -2.77 -11.49
CA ALA A 616 -0.20 -3.09 -11.03
C ALA A 616 -0.12 -3.14 -9.50
N LEU A 617 -0.76 -2.20 -8.80
CA LEU A 617 -0.85 -2.19 -7.34
C LEU A 617 -1.57 -3.44 -6.81
N TYR A 618 -2.77 -3.73 -7.32
CA TYR A 618 -3.56 -4.88 -6.87
C TYR A 618 -2.90 -6.21 -7.21
N ALA A 619 -2.32 -6.35 -8.41
CA ALA A 619 -1.59 -7.56 -8.79
C ALA A 619 -0.34 -7.76 -7.94
N GLY A 620 0.43 -6.70 -7.68
CA GLY A 620 1.68 -6.77 -6.90
C GLY A 620 1.46 -7.14 -5.43
N GLU A 621 0.28 -6.85 -4.89
CA GLU A 621 -0.08 -7.15 -3.49
C GLU A 621 -1.01 -8.38 -3.34
N GLY A 622 -1.42 -8.99 -4.45
CA GLY A 622 -2.27 -10.19 -4.43
C GLY A 622 -3.77 -9.93 -4.18
N TRP A 623 -4.26 -8.70 -4.37
CA TRP A 623 -5.68 -8.35 -4.22
C TRP A 623 -6.52 -8.79 -5.43
N GLN A 624 -6.74 -10.10 -5.56
CA GLN A 624 -7.39 -10.69 -6.74
C GLN A 624 -8.83 -10.22 -6.97
N ASP A 625 -9.66 -10.13 -5.92
CA ASP A 625 -11.05 -9.66 -6.04
C ASP A 625 -11.16 -8.24 -6.62
N LEU A 626 -10.29 -7.33 -6.13
CA LEU A 626 -10.23 -5.94 -6.57
C LEU A 626 -9.71 -5.84 -8.01
N LEU A 627 -8.69 -6.64 -8.34
CA LEU A 627 -8.16 -6.72 -9.69
C LEU A 627 -9.22 -7.24 -10.67
N ALA A 628 -10.00 -8.23 -10.27
CA ALA A 628 -11.09 -8.80 -11.07
C ALA A 628 -12.21 -7.78 -11.36
N GLU A 629 -12.36 -6.73 -10.55
CA GLU A 629 -13.31 -5.64 -10.77
C GLU A 629 -12.79 -4.59 -11.76
N VAL A 630 -11.50 -4.26 -11.71
CA VAL A 630 -10.90 -3.15 -12.48
C VAL A 630 -10.29 -3.60 -13.82
N LEU A 631 -9.67 -4.77 -13.86
CA LEU A 631 -8.96 -5.29 -15.04
C LEU A 631 -9.85 -5.41 -16.30
N PRO A 632 -11.15 -5.79 -16.22
CA PRO A 632 -12.02 -5.78 -17.39
C PRO A 632 -12.16 -4.40 -18.04
N ASN A 633 -12.20 -3.32 -17.23
CA ASN A 633 -12.29 -1.95 -17.75
C ASN A 633 -11.00 -1.55 -18.46
N LEU A 634 -9.83 -1.93 -17.92
CA LEU A 634 -8.54 -1.72 -18.59
C LEU A 634 -8.49 -2.45 -19.93
N ALA A 635 -8.96 -3.70 -19.97
CA ALA A 635 -9.01 -4.49 -21.19
C ALA A 635 -9.91 -3.82 -22.26
N GLU A 636 -11.07 -3.28 -21.87
CA GLU A 636 -11.95 -2.54 -22.78
C GLU A 636 -11.29 -1.25 -23.31
N CYS A 637 -10.56 -0.51 -22.46
CA CYS A 637 -9.76 0.64 -22.90
C CYS A 637 -8.72 0.24 -23.95
N GLN A 638 -7.92 -0.79 -23.68
CA GLN A 638 -6.85 -1.24 -24.58
C GLN A 638 -7.41 -1.73 -25.92
N LYS A 639 -8.54 -2.45 -25.90
CA LYS A 639 -9.26 -2.83 -27.11
C LYS A 639 -9.70 -1.62 -27.92
N SER A 640 -10.25 -0.60 -27.26
CA SER A 640 -10.72 0.64 -27.91
C SER A 640 -9.58 1.50 -28.47
N LEU A 641 -8.40 1.44 -27.84
CA LEU A 641 -7.17 2.11 -28.30
C LEU A 641 -6.40 1.31 -29.37
N ASN A 642 -6.88 0.13 -29.75
CA ASN A 642 -6.20 -0.81 -30.64
C ASN A 642 -4.81 -1.27 -30.15
N ASP A 643 -4.60 -1.27 -28.83
CA ASP A 643 -3.41 -1.88 -28.20
C ASP A 643 -3.62 -3.39 -28.05
N GLN A 644 -3.33 -4.12 -29.12
CA GLN A 644 -3.52 -5.58 -29.18
C GLN A 644 -2.64 -6.32 -28.15
N ALA A 645 -1.41 -5.84 -27.90
CA ALA A 645 -0.48 -6.48 -26.98
C ALA A 645 -0.90 -6.30 -25.51
N GLY A 646 -1.28 -5.08 -25.13
CA GLY A 646 -1.82 -4.79 -23.79
C GLY A 646 -3.13 -5.54 -23.54
N TYR A 647 -4.04 -5.54 -24.52
CA TYR A 647 -5.32 -6.24 -24.41
C TYR A 647 -5.14 -7.76 -24.24
N LEU A 648 -4.21 -8.37 -24.98
CA LEU A 648 -3.85 -9.78 -24.84
C LEU A 648 -3.32 -10.10 -23.44
N LEU A 649 -2.41 -9.26 -22.92
CA LEU A 649 -1.89 -9.39 -21.56
C LEU A 649 -3.00 -9.31 -20.51
N SER A 650 -3.95 -8.39 -20.66
CA SER A 650 -5.10 -8.25 -19.77
C SER A 650 -6.02 -9.48 -19.80
N CYS A 651 -6.30 -10.05 -20.98
CA CYS A 651 -7.11 -11.26 -21.11
C CYS A 651 -6.44 -12.49 -20.46
N VAL A 652 -5.13 -12.66 -20.66
CA VAL A 652 -4.38 -13.75 -20.02
C VAL A 652 -4.34 -13.56 -18.50
N ARG A 653 -4.17 -12.32 -18.02
CA ARG A 653 -4.26 -12.02 -16.57
C ARG A 653 -5.63 -12.34 -15.99
N LEU A 654 -6.73 -12.04 -16.72
CA LEU A 654 -8.08 -12.40 -16.29
C LEU A 654 -8.27 -13.92 -16.14
N LEU A 655 -7.67 -14.73 -17.02
CA LEU A 655 -7.67 -16.20 -16.92
C LEU A 655 -6.82 -16.72 -15.76
N SER A 656 -5.72 -16.03 -15.44
CA SER A 656 -4.80 -16.36 -14.35
C SER A 656 -5.34 -16.05 -12.95
N LEU A 657 -6.49 -15.37 -12.84
CA LEU A 657 -7.17 -15.12 -11.56
C LEU A 657 -7.88 -16.39 -11.07
N ASP A 658 -8.11 -16.44 -9.75
CA ASP A 658 -8.76 -17.55 -9.06
C ASP A 658 -10.07 -18.00 -9.76
N GLU A 659 -10.26 -19.32 -9.87
CA GLU A 659 -11.34 -19.92 -10.68
C GLU A 659 -12.74 -19.49 -10.26
N GLY A 660 -12.94 -19.15 -8.98
CA GLY A 660 -14.24 -18.75 -8.43
C GLY A 660 -14.64 -17.29 -8.69
N LEU A 661 -13.76 -16.44 -9.24
CA LEU A 661 -14.03 -15.00 -9.41
C LEU A 661 -14.87 -14.65 -10.64
N PHE A 662 -14.94 -15.56 -11.61
CA PHE A 662 -15.67 -15.40 -12.86
C PHE A 662 -16.46 -16.66 -13.18
N LEU A 663 -17.61 -16.50 -13.84
CA LEU A 663 -18.39 -17.63 -14.34
C LEU A 663 -17.61 -18.37 -15.43
N THR A 664 -17.86 -19.67 -15.59
CA THR A 664 -17.23 -20.47 -16.66
C THR A 664 -17.42 -19.83 -18.04
N LYS A 665 -18.61 -19.32 -18.34
CA LYS A 665 -18.90 -18.61 -19.60
C LYS A 665 -18.05 -17.35 -19.81
N GLU A 666 -17.77 -16.60 -18.74
CA GLU A 666 -16.92 -15.40 -18.79
C GLU A 666 -15.47 -15.81 -19.05
N ARG A 667 -14.98 -16.84 -18.35
CA ARG A 667 -13.63 -17.40 -18.59
C ARG A 667 -13.48 -17.92 -20.03
N GLN A 668 -14.49 -18.60 -20.57
CA GLN A 668 -14.50 -19.07 -21.96
C GLN A 668 -14.43 -17.90 -22.97
N ALA A 669 -15.08 -16.78 -22.67
CA ALA A 669 -14.99 -15.57 -23.48
C ALA A 669 -13.56 -14.97 -23.45
N PHE A 670 -12.90 -14.97 -22.29
CA PHE A 670 -11.50 -14.53 -22.19
C PHE A 670 -10.58 -15.42 -23.02
N GLN A 671 -10.71 -16.75 -22.91
CA GLN A 671 -9.93 -17.71 -23.71
C GLN A 671 -10.16 -17.53 -25.21
N SER A 672 -11.41 -17.36 -25.64
CA SER A 672 -11.76 -17.14 -27.05
C SER A 672 -11.08 -15.88 -27.61
N GLU A 673 -11.05 -14.79 -26.85
CA GLU A 673 -10.33 -13.57 -27.24
C GLU A 673 -8.81 -13.77 -27.27
N VAL A 674 -8.23 -14.49 -26.31
CA VAL A 674 -6.79 -14.84 -26.33
C VAL A 674 -6.44 -15.62 -27.60
N VAL A 675 -7.21 -16.63 -27.97
CA VAL A 675 -6.99 -17.43 -29.19
C VAL A 675 -7.17 -16.56 -30.44
N ARG A 676 -8.21 -15.71 -30.50
CA ARG A 676 -8.45 -14.80 -31.62
C ARG A 676 -7.29 -13.83 -31.83
N LEU A 677 -6.76 -13.25 -30.76
CA LEU A 677 -5.64 -12.31 -30.79
C LEU A 677 -4.33 -13.00 -31.12
N ALA A 678 -4.08 -14.17 -30.53
CA ALA A 678 -2.89 -14.97 -30.79
C ALA A 678 -2.73 -15.30 -32.29
N HIS A 679 -3.83 -15.55 -33.01
CA HIS A 679 -3.82 -15.83 -34.45
C HIS A 679 -3.99 -14.58 -35.34
N SER A 680 -3.98 -13.38 -34.77
CA SER A 680 -4.06 -12.12 -35.53
C SER A 680 -2.69 -11.67 -36.07
N GLU A 681 -2.69 -10.69 -36.99
CA GLU A 681 -1.48 -10.11 -37.61
C GLU A 681 -0.70 -9.17 -36.66
N MET A 682 -0.33 -9.65 -35.46
CA MET A 682 0.58 -8.92 -34.58
C MET A 682 1.99 -8.89 -35.18
N LYS A 683 2.59 -7.69 -35.23
CA LYS A 683 3.93 -7.47 -35.82
C LYS A 683 5.04 -8.20 -35.05
N ASP A 684 4.92 -8.23 -33.73
CA ASP A 684 5.92 -8.81 -32.82
C ASP A 684 5.27 -9.83 -31.89
N PRO A 685 5.89 -11.01 -31.66
CA PRO A 685 5.41 -11.97 -30.69
C PRO A 685 5.45 -11.39 -29.26
N VAL A 686 4.35 -11.51 -28.51
CA VAL A 686 4.26 -11.02 -27.13
C VAL A 686 4.69 -12.11 -26.15
N PRO A 687 5.80 -11.93 -25.39
CA PRO A 687 6.20 -12.87 -24.35
C PRO A 687 5.34 -12.68 -23.10
N LEU A 688 4.69 -13.76 -22.64
CA LEU A 688 3.81 -13.75 -21.47
C LEU A 688 4.24 -14.75 -20.42
N ASP A 689 4.15 -14.35 -19.15
CA ASP A 689 4.26 -15.28 -18.03
C ASP A 689 2.88 -15.86 -17.73
N VAL A 690 2.76 -17.18 -17.81
CA VAL A 690 1.51 -17.92 -17.56
C VAL A 690 1.69 -18.91 -16.41
N SER A 691 2.65 -18.68 -15.52
CA SER A 691 2.94 -19.60 -14.41
C SER A 691 1.74 -19.87 -13.50
N SER A 692 0.78 -18.94 -13.40
CA SER A 692 -0.47 -19.13 -12.67
C SER A 692 -1.54 -19.92 -13.44
N LEU A 693 -1.44 -19.97 -14.78
CA LEU A 693 -2.43 -20.59 -15.65
C LEU A 693 -2.00 -21.96 -16.17
N ILE A 694 -0.70 -22.14 -16.41
CA ILE A 694 -0.10 -23.42 -16.75
C ILE A 694 0.96 -23.72 -15.71
N THR A 695 0.75 -24.75 -14.90
CA THR A 695 1.77 -25.26 -13.97
C THR A 695 2.26 -26.62 -14.43
N PHE A 696 3.46 -27.02 -14.04
CA PHE A 696 4.01 -28.32 -14.42
C PHE A 696 4.95 -28.88 -13.37
N SER A 697 5.05 -30.20 -13.33
CA SER A 697 5.94 -30.93 -12.43
C SER A 697 6.43 -32.22 -13.08
N GLY A 698 7.53 -32.73 -12.54
CA GLY A 698 7.96 -34.10 -12.83
C GLY A 698 6.95 -35.10 -12.30
N ASN A 699 6.95 -36.29 -12.90
CA ASN A 699 6.14 -37.39 -12.41
C ASN A 699 6.59 -37.82 -10.99
N PRO A 700 5.65 -38.22 -10.11
CA PRO A 700 5.99 -38.72 -8.79
C PRO A 700 6.74 -40.05 -8.90
N GLY A 701 8.03 -40.07 -8.56
CA GLY A 701 8.87 -41.27 -8.64
C GLY A 701 10.37 -40.98 -8.50
N PRO A 702 11.23 -42.02 -8.56
CA PRO A 702 12.67 -41.82 -8.67
C PRO A 702 13.02 -41.09 -9.99
N PRO A 703 14.14 -40.34 -10.04
CA PRO A 703 14.58 -39.69 -11.26
C PRO A 703 14.74 -40.71 -12.40
N LEU A 704 14.49 -40.27 -13.62
CA LEU A 704 14.85 -41.04 -14.81
C LEU A 704 16.37 -41.22 -14.80
N GLU A 705 16.83 -42.47 -14.81
CA GLU A 705 18.26 -42.80 -14.79
C GLU A 705 18.71 -43.18 -16.20
N LEU A 706 19.66 -42.40 -16.75
CA LEU A 706 20.26 -42.64 -18.06
C LEU A 706 21.79 -42.73 -17.95
N CYS A 707 22.41 -43.42 -18.89
CA CYS A 707 23.86 -43.40 -19.06
C CYS A 707 24.26 -42.35 -20.09
N ASP A 708 25.53 -41.92 -20.06
CA ASP A 708 26.07 -41.00 -21.06
C ASP A 708 25.79 -41.52 -22.48
N ARG A 709 25.34 -40.64 -23.38
CA ARG A 709 24.93 -40.92 -24.77
C ARG A 709 23.56 -41.57 -24.98
N ASP A 710 22.84 -41.96 -23.94
CA ASP A 710 21.52 -42.60 -24.11
C ASP A 710 20.40 -41.58 -24.35
N PRO A 711 19.54 -41.80 -25.35
CA PRO A 711 18.28 -41.07 -25.47
C PRO A 711 17.26 -41.62 -24.47
N GLY A 712 16.28 -40.79 -24.10
CA GLY A 712 15.19 -41.18 -23.22
C GLY A 712 13.87 -40.53 -23.61
N ILE A 713 12.81 -40.86 -22.87
CA ILE A 713 11.52 -40.18 -22.96
C ILE A 713 11.20 -39.62 -21.58
N LEU A 714 11.06 -38.31 -21.49
CA LEU A 714 10.70 -37.63 -20.26
C LEU A 714 9.18 -37.38 -20.24
N SER A 715 8.50 -37.94 -19.25
CA SER A 715 7.09 -37.68 -19.01
C SER A 715 6.91 -36.58 -17.96
N VAL A 716 6.14 -35.55 -18.28
CA VAL A 716 5.89 -34.38 -17.44
C VAL A 716 4.39 -34.20 -17.27
N THR A 717 3.96 -33.94 -16.04
CA THR A 717 2.57 -33.58 -15.76
C THR A 717 2.41 -32.07 -15.90
N VAL A 718 1.44 -31.62 -16.69
CA VAL A 718 1.12 -30.21 -16.92
C VAL A 718 -0.33 -29.97 -16.54
N TRP A 719 -0.59 -28.98 -15.68
CA TRP A 719 -1.93 -28.55 -15.31
C TRP A 719 -2.30 -27.30 -16.09
N SER A 720 -3.45 -27.34 -16.75
CA SER A 720 -4.03 -26.26 -17.53
C SER A 720 -5.21 -25.65 -16.78
N GLY A 721 -5.14 -24.37 -16.44
CA GLY A 721 -6.24 -23.59 -15.85
C GLY A 721 -7.17 -22.93 -16.90
N PHE A 722 -7.01 -23.29 -18.18
CA PHE A 722 -7.92 -22.87 -19.24
C PHE A 722 -9.28 -23.57 -19.10
N PRO A 723 -10.41 -22.86 -19.30
CA PRO A 723 -11.74 -23.45 -19.19
C PRO A 723 -12.07 -24.47 -20.30
N ASP A 724 -11.51 -24.29 -21.50
CA ASP A 724 -11.69 -25.20 -22.64
C ASP A 724 -10.33 -25.71 -23.17
N ASP A 725 -10.38 -26.74 -24.02
CA ASP A 725 -9.20 -27.29 -24.70
C ASP A 725 -8.41 -26.19 -25.45
N ILE A 726 -7.09 -26.17 -25.28
CA ILE A 726 -6.20 -25.23 -25.95
C ILE A 726 -5.12 -25.94 -26.76
N THR A 727 -5.01 -25.58 -28.04
CA THR A 727 -4.01 -26.15 -28.94
C THR A 727 -2.75 -25.29 -28.93
N LEU A 728 -1.61 -25.93 -28.71
CA LEU A 728 -0.28 -25.33 -28.73
C LEU A 728 0.45 -25.70 -30.02
N ASP A 729 0.94 -24.70 -30.74
CA ASP A 729 1.71 -24.90 -31.98
C ASP A 729 3.07 -25.52 -31.69
N SER A 730 3.69 -25.12 -30.59
CA SER A 730 4.90 -25.73 -30.08
C SER A 730 4.98 -25.62 -28.57
N MET A 731 5.61 -26.61 -27.95
CA MET A 731 5.96 -26.60 -26.53
C MET A 731 7.41 -27.00 -26.40
N SER A 732 8.14 -26.33 -25.52
CA SER A 732 9.48 -26.73 -25.16
C SER A 732 9.77 -26.57 -23.68
N LEU A 733 10.49 -27.52 -23.13
CA LEU A 733 10.81 -27.58 -21.72
C LEU A 733 12.33 -27.56 -21.54
N THR A 734 12.82 -26.70 -20.66
CA THR A 734 14.24 -26.65 -20.37
C THR A 734 14.62 -27.52 -19.18
N LEU A 735 15.82 -28.13 -19.24
CA LEU A 735 16.43 -28.86 -18.14
C LEU A 735 17.65 -28.09 -17.64
N ASN A 736 17.70 -27.84 -16.33
CA ASN A 736 18.80 -27.14 -15.67
C ASN A 736 19.66 -28.14 -14.91
N ALA A 737 20.98 -28.12 -15.13
CA ALA A 737 21.92 -28.95 -14.37
C ALA A 737 22.12 -28.38 -12.96
N THR A 738 22.10 -29.21 -11.92
CA THR A 738 22.21 -28.75 -10.52
C THR A 738 23.61 -28.32 -10.09
N TYR A 739 24.67 -28.71 -10.81
CA TYR A 739 26.07 -28.50 -10.39
C TYR A 739 26.99 -27.88 -11.46
N ASN A 740 26.51 -27.60 -12.68
CA ASN A 740 27.28 -26.97 -13.75
C ASN A 740 26.49 -25.79 -14.34
N THR A 741 26.96 -24.56 -14.13
CA THR A 741 26.33 -23.32 -14.62
C THR A 741 26.74 -22.92 -16.04
N ASP A 742 27.77 -23.56 -16.61
CA ASP A 742 28.45 -23.08 -17.83
C ASP A 742 28.03 -23.75 -19.15
N GLU A 743 27.03 -24.63 -19.16
CA GLU A 743 26.57 -25.25 -20.42
C GLU A 743 25.07 -25.05 -20.66
N GLY A 744 24.80 -24.53 -21.87
CA GLY A 744 23.53 -23.96 -22.28
C GLY A 744 22.32 -24.88 -22.11
N VAL A 745 21.26 -24.25 -21.62
CA VAL A 745 19.89 -24.71 -21.51
C VAL A 745 19.40 -25.31 -22.84
N LYS A 746 19.53 -26.63 -23.02
CA LYS A 746 18.91 -27.32 -24.17
C LYS A 746 17.43 -27.50 -23.89
N ALA A 747 16.59 -26.88 -24.72
CA ALA A 747 15.14 -27.03 -24.66
C ALA A 747 14.71 -28.33 -25.36
N LEU A 748 14.00 -29.19 -24.64
CA LEU A 748 13.30 -30.34 -25.18
C LEU A 748 12.07 -29.84 -25.91
N LYS A 749 11.97 -30.08 -27.22
CA LYS A 749 10.83 -29.59 -28.03
C LYS A 749 9.85 -30.73 -28.30
N SER A 750 8.56 -30.42 -28.26
CA SER A 750 7.54 -31.31 -28.80
C SER A 750 7.67 -31.38 -30.32
N SER A 751 7.54 -32.59 -30.87
CA SER A 751 7.62 -32.87 -32.31
C SER A 751 6.27 -32.66 -33.01
N THR A 752 5.18 -32.52 -32.26
CA THR A 752 3.81 -32.29 -32.75
C THR A 752 3.10 -31.23 -31.91
N ALA A 753 2.02 -30.67 -32.46
CA ALA A 753 1.11 -29.78 -31.75
C ALA A 753 0.43 -30.53 -30.58
N ILE A 754 0.32 -29.88 -29.42
CA ILE A 754 -0.23 -30.48 -28.20
C ILE A 754 -1.56 -29.81 -27.89
N VAL A 755 -2.58 -30.62 -27.64
CA VAL A 755 -3.86 -30.14 -27.09
C VAL A 755 -3.81 -30.34 -25.58
N LEU A 756 -3.93 -29.25 -24.82
CA LEU A 756 -4.08 -29.30 -23.37
C LEU A 756 -5.57 -29.28 -23.03
N HIS A 757 -6.02 -30.32 -22.34
CA HIS A 757 -7.34 -30.38 -21.73
C HIS A 757 -7.36 -29.59 -20.40
N PRO A 758 -8.52 -29.06 -19.97
CA PRO A 758 -8.65 -28.45 -18.65
C PRO A 758 -8.19 -29.41 -17.53
N GLY A 759 -7.43 -28.89 -16.57
CA GLY A 759 -6.88 -29.68 -15.47
C GLY A 759 -5.61 -30.44 -15.85
N ARG A 760 -5.48 -31.69 -15.41
CA ARG A 760 -4.24 -32.48 -15.46
C ARG A 760 -4.01 -33.12 -16.83
N ASN A 761 -2.86 -32.86 -17.43
CA ASN A 761 -2.37 -33.44 -18.69
C ASN A 761 -1.04 -34.16 -18.46
N THR A 762 -0.78 -35.22 -19.23
CA THR A 762 0.51 -35.92 -19.23
C THR A 762 1.14 -35.77 -20.60
N ILE A 763 2.33 -35.17 -20.66
CA ILE A 763 3.05 -34.89 -21.91
C ILE A 763 4.35 -35.67 -21.91
N THR A 764 4.65 -36.34 -23.04
CA THR A 764 5.90 -37.05 -23.27
C THR A 764 6.80 -36.26 -24.20
N LEU A 765 8.04 -36.00 -23.78
CA LEU A 765 9.04 -35.28 -24.55
C LEU A 765 10.25 -36.17 -24.82
N ASP A 766 10.71 -36.16 -26.06
CA ASP A 766 11.93 -36.87 -26.45
C ASP A 766 13.16 -36.19 -25.81
N LEU A 767 13.94 -36.98 -25.09
CA LEU A 767 15.15 -36.53 -24.41
C LEU A 767 16.36 -36.94 -25.25
N PRO A 768 17.01 -36.01 -25.98
CA PRO A 768 18.23 -36.31 -26.71
C PRO A 768 19.36 -36.63 -25.71
N PRO A 769 20.45 -37.28 -26.16
CA PRO A 769 21.60 -37.60 -25.32
C PRO A 769 22.07 -36.42 -24.47
N GLN A 770 22.06 -36.60 -23.16
CA GLN A 770 22.47 -35.59 -22.18
C GLN A 770 23.85 -35.93 -21.59
N LYS A 771 24.56 -34.91 -21.11
CA LYS A 771 25.85 -35.10 -20.43
C LYS A 771 25.63 -35.65 -19.01
N PRO A 772 26.66 -36.28 -18.41
CA PRO A 772 26.61 -36.71 -17.02
C PRO A 772 26.28 -35.57 -16.05
N GLY A 773 25.26 -35.76 -15.22
CA GLY A 773 24.78 -34.73 -14.31
C GLY A 773 23.41 -35.05 -13.71
N SER A 774 23.01 -34.26 -12.71
CA SER A 774 21.65 -34.27 -12.19
C SER A 774 20.90 -33.05 -12.73
N TYR A 775 19.72 -33.27 -13.28
CA TYR A 775 18.93 -32.25 -13.97
C TYR A 775 17.58 -32.06 -13.29
N VAL A 776 17.18 -30.80 -13.16
CA VAL A 776 15.87 -30.37 -12.67
C VAL A 776 15.10 -29.68 -13.79
N LEU A 777 13.78 -29.63 -13.67
CA LEU A 777 12.92 -28.89 -14.58
C LEU A 777 13.19 -27.39 -14.45
N GLY A 778 13.48 -26.74 -15.57
CA GLY A 778 13.68 -25.30 -15.68
C GLY A 778 12.37 -24.56 -15.97
N VAL A 779 12.23 -24.12 -17.21
CA VAL A 779 11.14 -23.28 -17.71
C VAL A 779 10.42 -24.05 -18.82
N LEU A 780 9.09 -24.06 -18.73
CA LEU A 780 8.21 -24.52 -19.80
C LEU A 780 7.87 -23.30 -20.67
N THR A 781 8.18 -23.36 -21.96
CA THR A 781 7.79 -22.34 -22.93
C THR A 781 6.89 -22.94 -23.99
N GLY A 782 5.97 -22.16 -24.54
CA GLY A 782 5.17 -22.61 -25.66
C GLY A 782 4.69 -21.47 -26.53
N GLN A 783 4.10 -21.82 -27.66
CA GLN A 783 3.64 -20.89 -28.66
C GLN A 783 2.21 -21.22 -29.10
N ILE A 784 1.38 -20.19 -29.21
CA ILE A 784 0.03 -20.21 -29.78
C ILE A 784 -0.04 -19.04 -30.75
N GLY A 785 -0.05 -19.26 -32.05
CA GLY A 785 0.10 -18.22 -33.06
C GLY A 785 1.31 -17.31 -32.79
N GLN A 786 1.06 -16.02 -32.58
CA GLN A 786 2.06 -15.00 -32.23
C GLN A 786 2.27 -14.83 -30.71
N LEU A 787 1.56 -15.57 -29.86
CA LEU A 787 1.71 -15.53 -28.41
C LEU A 787 2.80 -16.55 -28.00
N ARG A 788 3.83 -16.06 -27.29
CA ARG A 788 4.86 -16.92 -26.68
C ARG A 788 4.68 -16.86 -25.18
N PHE A 789 4.47 -18.00 -24.53
CA PHE A 789 4.34 -18.04 -23.08
C PHE A 789 5.52 -18.74 -22.42
N ARG A 790 5.76 -18.39 -21.16
CA ARG A 790 6.68 -19.05 -20.24
C ARG A 790 5.96 -19.39 -18.95
N SER A 791 6.26 -20.55 -18.39
CA SER A 791 5.81 -21.01 -17.10
C SER A 791 7.00 -21.55 -16.32
N HIS A 792 7.06 -21.20 -15.04
CA HIS A 792 8.07 -21.67 -14.09
C HIS A 792 7.56 -22.89 -13.30
N SER A 793 8.45 -23.83 -12.96
CA SER A 793 8.06 -25.10 -12.33
C SER A 793 7.49 -24.91 -10.92
N PHE A 794 6.51 -25.75 -10.56
CA PHE A 794 5.81 -25.71 -9.28
C PHE A 794 6.35 -26.80 -8.34
N SER A 795 6.87 -26.44 -7.15
CA SER A 795 7.41 -27.40 -6.16
C SER A 795 6.46 -27.65 -4.97
N LYS A 796 5.20 -28.04 -5.23
CA LYS A 796 4.36 -28.67 -4.18
C LYS A 796 4.23 -30.17 -4.45
N VAL A 797 4.96 -30.99 -3.70
CA VAL A 797 4.62 -32.40 -3.48
C VAL A 797 4.58 -32.64 -1.97
N GLY A 798 3.35 -32.69 -1.45
CA GLY A 798 2.95 -33.11 -0.11
C GLY A 798 1.43 -33.33 -0.11
N PRO A 799 0.89 -34.32 0.63
CA PRO A 799 -0.53 -34.65 0.63
C PRO A 799 -1.41 -33.53 1.22
N GLU A 800 -2.71 -33.55 0.89
CA GLU A 800 -3.69 -32.46 1.05
C GLU A 800 -4.04 -31.99 2.47
N ASP A 801 -3.33 -32.40 3.53
CA ASP A 801 -3.73 -32.09 4.94
C ASP A 801 -2.70 -31.28 5.74
N SER A 802 -1.89 -30.41 5.13
CA SER A 802 -1.07 -29.46 5.90
C SER A 802 -1.13 -28.04 5.35
N ASP A 803 -1.78 -27.17 6.12
CA ASP A 803 -1.83 -25.70 5.99
C ASP A 803 -0.47 -25.04 6.24
N ASP A 804 0.57 -25.46 5.53
CA ASP A 804 1.84 -24.72 5.47
C ASP A 804 1.90 -23.91 4.17
N PHE A 805 1.32 -22.72 4.24
CA PHE A 805 1.58 -21.63 3.31
C PHE A 805 3.05 -21.22 3.42
N MET A 806 3.75 -21.13 2.27
CA MET A 806 5.07 -20.51 2.10
C MET A 806 6.27 -21.27 2.70
N SER A 807 6.69 -22.37 2.06
CA SER A 807 8.11 -22.77 2.08
C SER A 807 8.66 -22.87 0.66
N TYR A 808 9.39 -21.84 0.23
CA TYR A 808 10.24 -21.85 -0.97
C TYR A 808 11.53 -22.68 -0.78
N GLU A 809 11.62 -23.50 0.27
CA GLU A 809 12.88 -24.10 0.77
C GLU A 809 12.91 -25.64 0.70
N LYS A 810 12.22 -26.28 -0.24
CA LYS A 810 12.53 -27.68 -0.58
C LYS A 810 13.47 -27.72 -1.78
N PRO A 811 14.65 -28.35 -1.67
CA PRO A 811 15.57 -28.46 -2.80
C PRO A 811 14.85 -29.16 -3.95
N ALA A 812 14.92 -28.58 -5.15
CA ALA A 812 14.32 -29.14 -6.35
C ALA A 812 14.87 -30.56 -6.56
N LYS A 813 14.00 -31.56 -6.44
CA LYS A 813 14.40 -32.97 -6.64
C LYS A 813 14.85 -33.16 -8.09
N PRO A 814 16.00 -33.81 -8.34
CA PRO A 814 16.40 -34.13 -9.70
C PRO A 814 15.36 -35.05 -10.33
N ILE A 815 14.99 -34.77 -11.57
CA ILE A 815 14.01 -35.54 -12.35
C ILE A 815 14.72 -36.41 -13.39
N LEU A 816 15.95 -36.05 -13.75
CA LEU A 816 16.82 -36.84 -14.61
C LEU A 816 18.21 -36.92 -13.96
N LYS A 817 18.78 -38.13 -13.95
CA LYS A 817 20.15 -38.39 -13.50
C LYS A 817 20.89 -39.13 -14.60
N VAL A 818 21.91 -38.48 -15.15
CA VAL A 818 22.78 -39.05 -16.17
C VAL A 818 24.08 -39.46 -15.49
N PHE A 819 24.39 -40.76 -15.52
CA PHE A 819 25.60 -41.28 -14.90
C PHE A 819 26.84 -40.93 -15.71
N LYS A 820 27.97 -40.72 -15.01
CA LYS A 820 29.29 -40.58 -15.64
C LYS A 820 29.62 -41.85 -16.45
N PRO A 821 30.45 -41.71 -17.51
CA PRO A 821 30.97 -42.87 -18.23
C PRO A 821 31.56 -43.87 -17.23
N ARG A 822 31.01 -45.08 -17.25
CA ARG A 822 31.46 -46.22 -16.45
C ARG A 822 31.54 -47.43 -17.36
N ALA A 823 32.27 -48.46 -16.96
CA ALA A 823 32.19 -49.74 -17.66
C ALA A 823 30.73 -50.25 -17.56
N LEU A 824 30.05 -50.33 -18.71
CA LEU A 824 28.67 -50.84 -18.82
C LEU A 824 28.65 -52.35 -19.06
N VAL A 825 29.79 -52.89 -19.49
CA VAL A 825 30.05 -54.30 -19.73
C VAL A 825 31.49 -54.59 -19.38
N ASP A 826 31.76 -55.80 -18.88
CA ASP A 826 33.10 -56.35 -18.72
C ASP A 826 33.24 -57.58 -19.62
N LEU A 827 34.31 -57.61 -20.42
CA LEU A 827 34.66 -58.73 -21.30
C LEU A 827 35.96 -59.33 -20.78
N ASP A 828 35.96 -60.54 -20.25
CA ASP A 828 37.17 -61.17 -19.72
C ASP A 828 37.39 -62.57 -20.28
N ALA A 829 38.58 -63.13 -20.09
CA ALA A 829 38.84 -64.53 -20.42
C ALA A 829 38.28 -65.45 -19.33
N ALA A 830 37.48 -66.44 -19.71
CA ALA A 830 36.83 -67.37 -18.78
C ALA A 830 37.76 -68.49 -18.23
N VAL A 831 39.06 -68.21 -18.04
CA VAL A 831 40.20 -69.09 -17.66
C VAL A 831 41.04 -69.59 -18.84
N SER A 832 42.38 -69.39 -18.77
CA SER A 832 43.36 -69.95 -19.71
C SER A 832 44.43 -70.79 -18.98
N SER A 833 44.37 -72.11 -19.10
CA SER A 833 45.57 -72.94 -19.04
C SER A 833 46.35 -72.81 -20.36
N ALA A 834 47.67 -72.99 -20.33
CA ALA A 834 48.51 -72.83 -21.53
C ALA A 834 47.96 -73.64 -22.70
N LEU A 835 47.52 -72.94 -23.75
CA LEU A 835 47.00 -73.55 -24.97
C LEU A 835 48.17 -74.08 -25.81
N LEU A 836 47.92 -74.90 -26.82
CA LEU A 836 48.93 -75.53 -27.68
C LEU A 836 48.94 -74.87 -29.06
N ILE A 837 50.13 -74.57 -29.56
CA ILE A 837 50.33 -74.03 -30.91
C ILE A 837 50.03 -75.14 -31.93
N ASN A 838 49.34 -74.79 -33.02
CA ASN A 838 48.88 -75.66 -34.11
C ASN A 838 47.79 -76.70 -33.73
N GLU A 839 47.09 -76.52 -32.60
CA GLU A 839 45.91 -77.31 -32.24
C GLU A 839 44.65 -76.43 -32.12
N ASP A 840 43.49 -77.00 -32.47
CA ASP A 840 42.20 -76.31 -32.38
C ASP A 840 41.67 -76.38 -30.94
N GLN A 841 41.48 -75.23 -30.28
CA GLN A 841 41.07 -75.17 -28.87
C GLN A 841 40.02 -74.08 -28.61
N TRP A 842 39.12 -74.34 -27.67
CA TRP A 842 38.07 -73.41 -27.27
C TRP A 842 38.60 -72.35 -26.32
N VAL A 843 38.30 -71.09 -26.64
CA VAL A 843 38.54 -69.94 -25.77
C VAL A 843 37.20 -69.36 -25.34
N GLY A 844 36.98 -69.32 -24.03
CA GLY A 844 35.79 -68.72 -23.43
C GLY A 844 35.99 -67.23 -23.20
N ILE A 845 35.10 -66.42 -23.76
CA ILE A 845 34.99 -64.98 -23.52
C ILE A 845 33.81 -64.77 -22.57
N LEU A 846 34.09 -64.38 -21.35
CA LEU A 846 33.10 -64.05 -20.35
C LEU A 846 32.59 -62.62 -20.57
N VAL A 847 31.28 -62.49 -20.76
CA VAL A 847 30.57 -61.23 -20.93
C VAL A 847 29.75 -60.97 -19.67
N ARG A 848 30.05 -59.91 -18.92
CA ARG A 848 29.29 -59.49 -17.73
C ARG A 848 28.64 -58.13 -17.97
N PRO A 849 27.30 -58.05 -18.15
CA PRO A 849 26.58 -56.79 -18.12
C PRO A 849 26.69 -56.12 -16.73
N LEU A 850 27.01 -54.82 -16.67
CA LEU A 850 27.20 -54.06 -15.42
C LEU A 850 26.09 -53.02 -15.23
N ASN A 851 24.95 -53.44 -14.67
CA ASN A 851 23.76 -52.59 -14.47
C ASN A 851 23.35 -51.84 -15.76
N TYR A 852 23.45 -52.51 -16.90
CA TYR A 852 23.10 -52.02 -18.23
C TYR A 852 22.73 -53.19 -19.14
N SER A 853 21.66 -53.06 -19.92
CA SER A 853 21.19 -54.15 -20.78
C SER A 853 21.96 -54.23 -22.09
N LEU A 854 22.44 -55.42 -22.45
CA LEU A 854 23.09 -55.73 -23.72
C LEU A 854 22.10 -56.21 -24.79
N LYS A 855 20.83 -55.83 -24.67
CA LYS A 855 19.80 -56.22 -25.62
C LYS A 855 20.16 -55.77 -27.04
N ALA A 856 20.10 -56.70 -27.98
CA ALA A 856 20.52 -56.53 -29.37
C ALA A 856 22.01 -56.15 -29.56
N ALA A 857 22.88 -56.44 -28.58
CA ALA A 857 24.31 -56.18 -28.70
C ALA A 857 24.95 -57.01 -29.84
N VAL A 858 25.95 -56.41 -30.48
CA VAL A 858 26.73 -57.02 -31.56
C VAL A 858 28.19 -57.03 -31.15
N LEU A 859 28.78 -58.22 -31.00
CA LEU A 859 30.19 -58.42 -30.73
C LEU A 859 30.95 -58.64 -32.04
N HIS A 860 31.97 -57.83 -32.26
CA HIS A 860 32.96 -58.00 -33.30
C HIS A 860 34.20 -58.64 -32.68
N ILE A 861 34.69 -59.70 -33.31
CA ILE A 861 35.87 -60.45 -32.88
C ILE A 861 36.90 -60.44 -34.00
N ASP A 862 38.05 -59.81 -33.75
CA ASP A 862 39.18 -59.76 -34.67
C ASP A 862 40.40 -60.42 -34.02
N THR A 863 41.07 -61.34 -34.71
CA THR A 863 42.28 -61.99 -34.20
C THR A 863 43.55 -61.29 -34.67
N GLY A 864 44.55 -61.23 -33.79
CA GLY A 864 45.89 -60.76 -34.12
C GLY A 864 46.66 -61.74 -35.02
N PRO A 865 47.82 -61.32 -35.55
CA PRO A 865 48.62 -62.13 -36.46
C PRO A 865 49.01 -63.49 -35.85
N GLY A 866 48.82 -64.56 -36.62
CA GLY A 866 49.14 -65.94 -36.21
C GLY A 866 48.10 -66.62 -35.32
N LEU A 867 46.86 -66.09 -35.26
CA LEU A 867 45.70 -66.74 -34.64
C LEU A 867 44.52 -66.73 -35.62
N GLU A 868 43.99 -67.89 -35.96
CA GLU A 868 42.85 -68.05 -36.88
C GLU A 868 41.62 -68.56 -36.12
N ILE A 869 40.45 -67.98 -36.40
CA ILE A 869 39.16 -68.51 -35.95
C ILE A 869 38.68 -69.48 -37.01
N LYS A 870 38.34 -70.71 -36.62
CA LYS A 870 37.80 -71.72 -37.55
C LYS A 870 36.35 -71.38 -37.89
N GLU A 871 36.12 -70.58 -38.93
CA GLU A 871 34.81 -70.02 -39.32
C GLU A 871 33.72 -71.06 -39.62
N LEU A 872 34.08 -72.33 -39.87
CA LEU A 872 33.12 -73.42 -40.19
C LEU A 872 32.46 -74.07 -38.96
N HIS A 873 32.82 -73.69 -37.73
CA HIS A 873 32.26 -74.27 -36.51
C HIS A 873 31.29 -73.32 -35.79
N VAL A 874 30.25 -73.91 -35.21
CA VAL A 874 29.20 -73.23 -34.46
C VAL A 874 29.77 -72.65 -33.16
N ILE A 875 29.62 -71.35 -32.93
CA ILE A 875 30.01 -70.69 -31.68
C ILE A 875 28.93 -70.98 -30.62
N GLU A 876 29.33 -71.26 -29.38
CA GLU A 876 28.39 -71.62 -28.32
C GLU A 876 28.35 -70.52 -27.25
N MET A 877 27.16 -70.08 -26.87
CA MET A 877 26.96 -69.10 -25.80
C MET A 877 26.10 -69.72 -24.70
N GLU A 878 26.60 -69.68 -23.47
CA GLU A 878 25.91 -70.21 -22.28
C GLU A 878 25.89 -69.20 -21.13
N THR A 879 24.96 -69.37 -20.20
CA THR A 879 24.95 -68.59 -18.94
C THR A 879 26.13 -68.99 -18.04
N ASP A 880 26.87 -68.00 -17.52
CA ASP A 880 27.92 -68.25 -16.53
C ASP A 880 27.29 -68.67 -15.19
N ALA A 881 27.65 -69.85 -14.68
CA ALA A 881 27.03 -70.45 -13.51
C ALA A 881 27.74 -70.12 -12.18
N ASP A 882 28.89 -69.46 -12.20
CA ASP A 882 29.79 -69.38 -11.02
C ASP A 882 29.77 -68.04 -10.26
N VAL A 883 28.76 -67.19 -10.47
CA VAL A 883 28.58 -65.95 -9.67
C VAL A 883 27.61 -66.19 -8.50
N GLN A 884 28.07 -66.93 -7.49
CA GLN A 884 27.59 -66.79 -6.11
C GLN A 884 28.76 -66.79 -5.13
N ASN A 885 29.33 -65.61 -4.90
CA ASN A 885 29.76 -65.21 -3.56
C ASN A 885 30.08 -63.70 -3.58
N ASP A 886 29.02 -62.90 -3.47
CA ASP A 886 29.05 -61.78 -2.54
C ASP A 886 27.65 -61.61 -1.95
N GLY A 887 27.59 -61.66 -0.62
CA GLY A 887 26.39 -61.95 0.13
C GLY A 887 25.34 -60.84 0.09
N ALA A 888 24.13 -61.18 -0.35
CA ALA A 888 22.90 -60.98 0.42
C ALA A 888 21.69 -61.57 -0.33
N GLN A 889 20.98 -62.46 0.37
CA GLN A 889 19.60 -62.91 0.17
C GLN A 889 19.33 -64.01 -0.88
N ILE A 890 19.29 -65.22 -0.33
CA ILE A 890 18.75 -66.47 -0.85
C ILE A 890 17.28 -66.29 -1.28
N ARG A 891 17.01 -66.52 -2.58
CA ARG A 891 15.72 -67.07 -3.06
C ARG A 891 15.96 -68.07 -4.20
N THR A 892 15.76 -69.33 -3.85
CA THR A 892 15.21 -70.44 -4.64
C THR A 892 15.80 -70.72 -6.03
N LEU A 893 16.51 -71.85 -6.13
CA LEU A 893 16.98 -72.54 -7.34
C LEU A 893 15.88 -72.67 -8.41
N ASN A 894 16.20 -72.19 -9.62
CA ASN A 894 16.20 -72.94 -10.88
C ASN A 894 16.65 -71.97 -11.99
N SER A 895 17.96 -71.75 -12.14
CA SER A 895 18.47 -71.15 -13.37
C SER A 895 18.53 -72.25 -14.43
N ASP A 896 17.55 -72.28 -15.32
CA ASP A 896 17.68 -73.01 -16.59
C ASP A 896 19.00 -72.55 -17.22
N LYS A 897 19.99 -73.46 -17.32
CA LYS A 897 21.19 -73.18 -18.11
C LYS A 897 20.74 -72.95 -19.54
N LYS A 898 20.75 -71.68 -19.97
CA LYS A 898 20.40 -71.31 -21.34
C LYS A 898 21.65 -71.48 -22.18
N PHE A 899 21.48 -72.23 -23.26
CA PHE A 899 22.54 -72.56 -24.20
C PHE A 899 22.03 -72.27 -25.60
N GLU A 900 22.79 -71.50 -26.36
CA GLU A 900 22.43 -71.14 -27.73
C GLU A 900 23.64 -71.23 -28.66
N ARG A 901 23.39 -71.75 -29.86
CA ARG A 901 24.37 -71.92 -30.93
C ARG A 901 24.29 -70.73 -31.86
N LEU A 902 25.38 -69.97 -31.96
CA LEU A 902 25.49 -68.74 -32.74
C LEU A 902 26.37 -68.97 -33.97
N THR A 903 26.07 -68.24 -35.05
CA THR A 903 26.84 -68.27 -36.31
C THR A 903 27.67 -67.00 -36.43
N LEU A 904 28.97 -67.15 -36.67
CA LEU A 904 29.87 -66.04 -36.99
C LEU A 904 29.69 -65.65 -38.46
N HIS A 905 29.35 -64.39 -38.73
CA HIS A 905 29.33 -63.85 -40.09
C HIS A 905 30.23 -62.62 -40.15
N ASP A 906 31.33 -62.71 -40.91
CA ASP A 906 32.25 -61.58 -41.14
C ASP A 906 32.73 -60.94 -39.81
N GLY A 907 33.19 -61.79 -38.88
CA GLY A 907 33.66 -61.39 -37.55
C GLY A 907 32.59 -60.92 -36.57
N LYS A 908 31.29 -60.98 -36.90
CA LYS A 908 30.19 -60.43 -36.07
C LYS A 908 29.29 -61.50 -35.47
N ILE A 909 28.90 -61.27 -34.22
CA ILE A 909 27.99 -62.12 -33.45
C ILE A 909 26.92 -61.24 -32.81
N LYS A 910 25.64 -61.56 -33.04
CA LYS A 910 24.52 -60.90 -32.35
C LYS A 910 24.19 -61.68 -31.08
N PHE A 911 24.09 -60.99 -29.96
CA PHE A 911 23.72 -61.63 -28.70
C PHE A 911 22.24 -62.00 -28.68
N PRO A 912 21.88 -63.19 -28.16
CA PRO A 912 20.50 -63.58 -28.02
C PRO A 912 19.82 -62.77 -26.91
N ASN A 913 18.49 -62.60 -27.01
CA ASN A 913 17.71 -61.75 -26.09
C ASN A 913 17.87 -62.14 -24.61
N TRP A 914 18.11 -63.42 -24.32
CA TRP A 914 18.30 -63.87 -22.94
C TRP A 914 19.65 -63.45 -22.34
N ALA A 915 20.69 -63.25 -23.15
CA ALA A 915 22.03 -62.85 -22.72
C ALA A 915 22.16 -61.34 -22.49
N SER A 916 21.04 -60.59 -22.57
CA SER A 916 21.03 -59.14 -22.43
C SER A 916 21.44 -58.67 -21.03
N ASP A 917 20.93 -59.34 -19.99
CA ASP A 917 21.08 -58.90 -18.60
C ASP A 917 21.77 -59.94 -17.72
N THR A 918 22.22 -61.06 -18.30
CA THR A 918 22.83 -62.18 -17.57
C THR A 918 24.30 -62.37 -17.97
N PRO A 919 25.22 -62.54 -17.01
CA PRO A 919 26.58 -62.98 -17.28
C PRO A 919 26.61 -64.25 -18.14
N SER A 920 27.36 -64.22 -19.23
CA SER A 920 27.34 -65.29 -20.23
C SER A 920 28.75 -65.56 -20.74
N ILE A 921 29.06 -66.82 -21.01
CA ILE A 921 30.34 -67.23 -21.60
C ILE A 921 30.10 -67.55 -23.07
N LEU A 922 30.89 -66.91 -23.94
CA LEU A 922 30.93 -67.16 -25.37
C LEU A 922 32.17 -67.99 -25.69
N TRP A 923 31.96 -69.22 -26.14
CA TRP A 923 33.03 -70.14 -26.52
C TRP A 923 33.33 -70.02 -28.02
N VAL A 924 34.56 -69.65 -28.34
CA VAL A 924 35.05 -69.51 -29.73
C VAL A 924 36.20 -70.50 -29.96
N LEU A 925 36.16 -71.24 -31.06
CA LEU A 925 37.22 -72.20 -31.43
C LEU A 925 38.33 -71.48 -32.21
N VAL A 926 39.54 -71.46 -31.65
CA VAL A 926 40.70 -70.76 -32.20
C VAL A 926 41.88 -71.70 -32.41
N CYS A 927 42.75 -71.37 -33.38
CA CYS A 927 43.98 -72.11 -33.67
C CYS A 927 45.15 -71.13 -33.83
N ALA A 928 46.18 -71.25 -32.99
CA ALA A 928 47.38 -70.43 -33.12
C ALA A 928 48.35 -71.09 -34.11
N ILE A 929 48.67 -70.39 -35.20
CA ILE A 929 49.51 -70.93 -36.28
C ILE A 929 50.96 -70.45 -36.10
N SER A 930 51.91 -71.38 -36.22
CA SER A 930 53.35 -71.09 -36.24
C SER A 930 54.05 -71.97 -37.28
N ASP A 931 54.72 -71.34 -38.25
CA ASP A 931 55.42 -72.03 -39.34
C ASP A 931 56.80 -72.59 -38.94
N THR A 932 57.20 -72.46 -37.68
CA THR A 932 58.56 -72.80 -37.22
C THR A 932 58.79 -74.30 -36.93
N LEU A 933 57.78 -75.16 -37.10
CA LEU A 933 57.90 -76.62 -36.98
C LEU A 933 57.32 -77.31 -38.24
N SER A 934 58.12 -77.35 -39.31
CA SER A 934 57.91 -78.28 -40.40
C SER A 934 58.34 -79.70 -39.99
N ARG A 935 57.53 -80.66 -40.43
CA ARG A 935 57.57 -82.09 -40.11
C ARG A 935 58.96 -82.69 -40.40
N GLY A 936 59.78 -82.89 -39.36
CA GLY A 936 60.96 -83.76 -39.37
C GLY A 936 62.31 -83.04 -39.43
N SER A 937 62.85 -82.66 -38.27
CA SER A 937 64.29 -82.49 -38.08
C SER A 937 64.68 -82.69 -36.61
N SER A 938 65.54 -83.68 -36.36
CA SER A 938 66.13 -84.00 -35.07
C SER A 938 67.36 -83.14 -34.79
N SER A 939 67.24 -82.13 -33.93
CA SER A 939 68.39 -81.57 -33.22
C SER A 939 67.93 -80.96 -31.89
N ALA A 940 68.59 -81.40 -30.83
CA ALA A 940 68.34 -80.95 -29.47
C ALA A 940 69.02 -79.59 -29.25
N THR A 941 68.20 -78.54 -29.10
CA THR A 941 68.62 -77.28 -28.48
C THR A 941 67.55 -76.86 -27.49
N THR A 942 67.89 -76.86 -26.21
CA THR A 942 67.09 -76.31 -25.12
C THR A 942 66.95 -74.80 -25.31
N ARG A 943 65.90 -74.37 -26.00
CA ARG A 943 65.51 -72.96 -26.11
C ARG A 943 64.76 -72.60 -24.82
N ARG A 944 65.29 -71.65 -24.05
CA ARG A 944 64.48 -70.93 -23.04
C ARG A 944 63.50 -70.07 -23.84
N GLU A 945 62.28 -70.55 -24.00
CA GLU A 945 61.23 -69.80 -24.68
C GLU A 945 60.79 -68.63 -23.79
N SER A 946 60.76 -67.43 -24.37
CA SER A 946 60.18 -66.24 -23.73
C SER A 946 58.66 -66.39 -23.77
N ILE A 947 57.98 -66.11 -22.67
CA ILE A 947 56.50 -66.08 -22.57
C ILE A 947 55.87 -65.22 -23.69
N VAL A 948 56.63 -64.26 -24.22
CA VAL A 948 56.19 -63.36 -25.29
C VAL A 948 55.99 -64.08 -26.64
N ASP A 949 56.77 -65.13 -26.93
CA ASP A 949 56.72 -65.82 -28.24
C ASP A 949 55.42 -66.62 -28.45
N GLY A 950 54.77 -67.03 -27.34
CA GLY A 950 53.51 -67.76 -27.31
C GLY A 950 52.26 -66.90 -27.23
N MET A 951 52.39 -65.57 -27.08
CA MET A 951 51.23 -64.71 -26.88
C MET A 951 50.49 -64.45 -28.21
N ARG A 952 49.16 -64.56 -28.20
CA ARG A 952 48.26 -64.13 -29.27
C ARG A 952 47.20 -63.20 -28.69
N THR A 953 46.65 -62.33 -29.52
CA THR A 953 45.64 -61.36 -29.09
C THR A 953 44.32 -61.57 -29.81
N ILE A 954 43.22 -61.37 -29.10
CA ILE A 954 41.86 -61.31 -29.62
C ILE A 954 41.34 -59.92 -29.30
N ALA A 955 41.13 -59.09 -30.33
CA ALA A 955 40.49 -57.81 -30.20
C ALA A 955 38.97 -57.99 -30.25
N LEU A 956 38.29 -57.52 -29.20
CA LEU A 956 36.85 -57.58 -29.04
C LEU A 956 36.28 -56.17 -29.11
N LYS A 957 35.26 -55.97 -29.92
CA LYS A 957 34.50 -54.72 -30.00
C LYS A 957 33.01 -55.01 -29.87
N LEU A 958 32.42 -54.67 -28.74
CA LEU A 958 31.00 -54.81 -28.48
C LEU A 958 30.27 -53.49 -28.76
N VAL A 959 29.24 -53.53 -29.61
CA VAL A 959 28.33 -52.42 -29.88
C VAL A 959 26.96 -52.74 -29.28
N PHE A 960 26.43 -51.86 -28.42
CA PHE A 960 25.21 -52.13 -27.64
C PHE A 960 24.45 -50.83 -27.28
N GLY A 961 23.31 -50.97 -26.62
CA GLY A 961 22.38 -49.87 -26.33
C GLY A 961 21.23 -49.80 -27.34
N ALA A 962 20.11 -49.17 -26.96
CA ALA A 962 18.85 -49.17 -27.73
C ALA A 962 19.00 -48.66 -29.19
N PHE A 963 20.02 -47.83 -29.45
CA PHE A 963 20.35 -47.29 -30.78
C PHE A 963 21.77 -47.65 -31.25
N HIS A 964 22.43 -48.66 -30.66
CA HIS A 964 23.81 -49.04 -30.98
C HIS A 964 24.82 -47.89 -30.79
N ASN A 965 24.57 -47.05 -29.79
CA ASN A 965 25.30 -45.83 -29.46
C ASN A 965 26.46 -46.06 -28.49
N GLN A 966 26.52 -47.22 -27.82
CA GLN A 966 27.60 -47.60 -26.90
C GLN A 966 28.59 -48.55 -27.59
N ILE A 967 29.89 -48.29 -27.43
CA ILE A 967 30.98 -49.11 -27.98
C ILE A 967 31.95 -49.43 -26.83
N PHE A 968 32.24 -50.71 -26.64
CA PHE A 968 33.25 -51.19 -25.70
C PHE A 968 34.30 -52.02 -26.46
N GLU A 969 35.56 -51.65 -26.32
CA GLU A 969 36.68 -52.34 -26.97
C GLU A 969 37.62 -52.92 -25.92
N ARG A 970 38.04 -54.18 -26.08
CA ARG A 970 39.01 -54.84 -25.21
C ARG A 970 39.83 -55.84 -26.00
N THR A 971 41.13 -55.87 -25.74
CA THR A 971 42.03 -56.88 -26.31
C THR A 971 42.36 -57.91 -25.24
N LEU A 972 41.98 -59.16 -25.47
CA LEU A 972 42.36 -60.29 -24.63
C LEU A 972 43.67 -60.86 -25.14
N ALA A 973 44.60 -61.15 -24.23
CA ALA A 973 45.86 -61.79 -24.57
C ALA A 973 45.80 -63.24 -24.10
N VAL A 974 46.04 -64.18 -25.01
CA VAL A 974 45.93 -65.62 -24.80
C VAL A 974 47.28 -66.26 -25.07
N HIS A 975 47.76 -67.09 -24.15
CA HIS A 975 49.09 -67.69 -24.21
C HIS A 975 49.05 -69.14 -24.74
N PHE A 976 49.84 -69.41 -25.77
CA PHE A 976 50.02 -70.71 -26.40
C PHE A 976 51.47 -71.23 -26.19
N THR A 977 51.63 -72.55 -26.09
CA THR A 977 52.89 -73.27 -25.83
C THR A 977 53.07 -74.41 -26.84
N TYR A 978 54.30 -74.87 -27.06
CA TYR A 978 54.56 -76.02 -27.93
C TYR A 978 54.34 -77.36 -27.18
N PRO A 979 53.82 -78.41 -27.84
CA PRO A 979 53.53 -79.69 -27.19
C PRO A 979 54.81 -80.42 -26.72
N PHE A 980 54.84 -80.88 -25.45
CA PHE A 980 55.96 -81.63 -24.86
C PHE A 980 56.06 -83.07 -25.40
N TYR A 981 57.25 -83.49 -25.89
CA TYR A 981 57.50 -84.86 -26.38
C TYR A 981 58.07 -85.77 -25.25
N VAL A 982 57.36 -86.82 -24.85
CA VAL A 982 57.83 -87.83 -23.86
C VAL A 982 58.22 -89.13 -24.55
N ARG A 983 59.48 -89.60 -24.42
CA ARG A 983 59.94 -90.92 -24.90
C ARG A 983 59.83 -91.98 -23.79
N THR A 984 59.19 -93.12 -24.06
CA THR A 984 59.18 -94.33 -23.22
C THR A 984 60.06 -95.42 -23.85
N ARG A 985 60.81 -96.17 -23.04
CA ARG A 985 61.65 -97.31 -23.50
C ARG A 985 61.09 -98.62 -22.92
N VAL A 986 60.94 -99.64 -23.76
CA VAL A 986 60.55 -101.01 -23.36
C VAL A 986 61.74 -101.69 -22.71
N THR A 987 61.58 -102.24 -21.50
CA THR A 987 62.66 -102.81 -20.70
C THR A 987 62.59 -104.33 -20.52
N ASP A 988 61.42 -104.97 -20.66
CA ASP A 988 61.28 -106.44 -20.65
C ASP A 988 59.94 -106.92 -21.24
N LYS A 989 59.87 -108.21 -21.66
CA LYS A 989 58.67 -108.86 -22.23
C LYS A 989 58.29 -110.10 -21.41
N CYS A 990 57.11 -110.08 -20.80
CA CYS A 990 56.60 -111.22 -20.03
C CYS A 990 56.03 -112.33 -20.94
N ASN A 991 56.02 -113.57 -20.44
CA ASN A 991 55.64 -114.78 -21.20
C ASN A 991 54.16 -114.84 -21.65
N ASP A 992 53.34 -113.86 -21.28
CA ASP A 992 51.97 -113.65 -21.76
C ASP A 992 51.88 -112.63 -22.92
N GLY A 993 53.02 -112.13 -23.40
CA GLY A 993 53.10 -111.18 -24.51
C GLY A 993 53.00 -109.72 -24.11
N THR A 994 52.87 -109.40 -22.81
CA THR A 994 52.76 -108.02 -22.31
C THR A 994 54.15 -107.37 -22.17
N LEU A 995 54.28 -106.10 -22.59
CA LEU A 995 55.54 -105.33 -22.55
C LEU A 995 55.55 -104.36 -21.36
N LEU A 996 56.63 -104.38 -20.56
CA LEU A 996 56.87 -103.43 -19.46
C LEU A 996 57.62 -102.20 -19.99
N LEU A 997 57.02 -101.02 -19.81
CA LEU A 997 57.56 -99.71 -20.25
C LEU A 997 58.10 -98.91 -19.06
N GLN A 998 59.34 -98.45 -19.14
CA GLN A 998 59.92 -97.50 -18.17
C GLN A 998 59.75 -96.06 -18.68
N LYS A 999 59.12 -95.20 -17.87
CA LYS A 999 58.92 -93.76 -18.16
C LYS A 999 60.01 -92.95 -17.46
N LEU A 1000 60.91 -92.32 -18.23
CA LEU A 1000 61.87 -91.36 -17.70
C LEU A 1000 61.25 -89.97 -17.74
N GLY A 1001 60.75 -89.49 -16.60
CA GLY A 1001 60.31 -88.11 -16.42
C GLY A 1001 61.30 -87.34 -15.55
N SER A 1002 62.05 -86.40 -16.12
CA SER A 1002 62.73 -85.37 -15.33
C SER A 1002 61.77 -84.18 -15.20
N ASN A 1003 61.19 -84.02 -14.01
CA ASN A 1003 60.56 -82.76 -13.59
C ASN A 1003 61.66 -81.87 -13.02
N PRO A 1004 61.62 -80.55 -13.25
CA PRO A 1004 61.51 -79.71 -12.08
C PRO A 1004 60.43 -78.63 -12.21
N LYS A 1005 59.63 -78.55 -11.16
CA LYS A 1005 58.83 -77.40 -10.76
C LYS A 1005 59.73 -76.18 -10.54
N ALA A 1006 59.35 -75.03 -11.11
CA ALA A 1006 59.14 -73.74 -10.45
C ALA A 1006 58.71 -72.73 -11.52
#